data_AF-A0A1Y4QIN9-F1
#
_entry.id   AF-A0A1Y4QIN9-F1
#
_cell.length_a   1.000
_cell.length_b   1.000
_cell.length_c   1.000
_cell.angle_alpha   90.00
_cell.angle_beta   90.00
_cell.angle_gamma   90.00
#
_symmetry.space_group_name_H-M   'P 1'
#
loop_
_entity.id
_entity.type
_entity.pdbx_description
1 polymer ?
#
loop_
_entity_poly.entity_id
_entity_poly.type
_entity_poly.pdbx_seq_one_letter_code
_entity_poly.pdbx_strand_id
1 'polypeptide(L)'
;MKKILLSFLVIVVLVIPNNYVIALKNGIETKVTEEKTPVSVEQVTNVQSLKSGYGADPVLYDDYLYTIKTADWGSGSNGELLKINKSTMEIENRVELIGKTGYTPFITAGDEQIFVPLSDGRVQAFDAKTLVSTWVSKTPEKVGEVASHLTYHDGYLYYGIGGYSANQGDLFICVSTKDEDISQQFETKELNWVYDQGQGYYWSEAVVINDCIAFSGYDGKVVLHDLKDDKVYDTLDLGIGKITNSLFYDQETNKLVAANTNGYIVTVDVDDHDLKENTLKKSKQFNGQFSSSPVCYNGRIYIGGGAGISFTVLDLNTLEEIYSIDNIAGSCKPILSTAYASDDNHQEVQLYMINYAYDSNRQTHLYHITDNQLNKTANYQLLYTLDTSISSNYWNGNLIMDENSFYAYNGNGTIVKFGFDTNIQTEKDEQLIVNKLNKQIASLPTKDNVSIKLDNQLQEILSAYSKLSDEYKQQVVEIDKVKELEKIVDEQEKLIKKLNEDIINELNIYYISKNDESIVNELISNYEKIHQINKDYVENYQDVLDAKNIIDQLKKNIIPAIVFENIFGEDIDYMVDGMLDSDLSYHISFNGTDLKNIQDFNYGINHDSKYSQIIKNVSPNAFILDFEFKGNFPGKINFETETTLTDGQYGLYYYDNENQKIEYVKEVEVIEGKTKMTLMEGHTYFISEKLDLNTVNNLIKTGDQVTVLLPIAGLLMGIMGIYFIKKKTNKTM
;
A
#
# COMPACT_ATOMS: atom_id res chain seq x y z
N MET A 1 22.20 4.26 30.89
CA MET A 1 21.24 3.39 30.18
C MET A 1 20.61 4.19 29.05
N LYS A 2 21.15 4.05 27.83
CA LYS A 2 20.49 4.45 26.58
C LYS A 2 20.17 3.13 25.88
N LYS A 3 18.89 2.79 25.76
CA LYS A 3 18.44 1.67 24.92
C LYS A 3 17.80 2.24 23.66
N ILE A 4 18.39 1.77 22.57
CA ILE A 4 18.08 1.97 21.17
C ILE A 4 16.68 1.42 20.89
N LEU A 5 15.80 2.19 20.25
CA LEU A 5 14.63 1.65 19.56
C LEU A 5 15.02 1.49 18.09
N LEU A 6 15.19 0.22 17.69
CA LEU A 6 15.47 -0.22 16.34
C LEU A 6 14.14 -0.25 15.59
N SER A 7 13.99 0.61 14.58
CA SER A 7 12.83 0.60 13.69
C SER A 7 12.86 -0.69 12.86
N PHE A 8 11.91 -1.60 13.11
CA PHE A 8 11.67 -2.76 12.26
C PHE A 8 10.97 -2.28 10.98
N LEU A 9 11.76 -2.07 9.92
CA LEU A 9 11.26 -2.07 8.55
C LEU A 9 10.99 -3.54 8.20
N VAL A 10 9.73 -3.96 8.28
CA VAL A 10 9.31 -5.26 7.74
C VAL A 10 9.33 -5.14 6.22
N ILE A 11 10.49 -5.41 5.63
CA ILE A 11 10.57 -5.79 4.23
C ILE A 11 9.89 -7.16 4.17
N VAL A 12 8.67 -7.19 3.65
CA VAL A 12 8.09 -8.45 3.15
C VAL A 12 8.93 -8.83 1.94
N VAL A 13 10.01 -9.56 2.19
CA VAL A 13 10.67 -10.35 1.16
C VAL A 13 9.67 -11.47 0.86
N LEU A 14 8.88 -11.27 -0.19
CA LEU A 14 8.23 -12.37 -0.89
C LEU A 14 9.37 -13.31 -1.32
N VAL A 15 9.54 -14.40 -0.57
CA VAL A 15 10.37 -15.53 -0.97
C VAL A 15 9.57 -16.22 -2.08
N ILE A 16 9.83 -15.80 -3.31
CA ILE A 16 9.29 -16.44 -4.51
C ILE A 16 10.27 -17.59 -4.88
N PRO A 17 9.77 -18.80 -5.20
CA PRO A 17 10.60 -19.91 -5.65
C PRO A 17 11.44 -19.53 -6.89
N ASN A 18 12.74 -19.80 -6.83
CA ASN A 18 13.70 -19.52 -7.90
C ASN A 18 13.52 -20.45 -9.13
N ASN A 19 12.52 -20.25 -9.99
CA ASN A 19 12.61 -20.48 -11.46
C ASN A 19 11.68 -19.58 -12.29
N TYR A 20 11.00 -18.57 -11.71
CA TYR A 20 10.34 -17.54 -12.52
C TYR A 20 11.41 -16.51 -12.93
N VAL A 21 12.06 -16.79 -14.05
CA VAL A 21 13.14 -15.95 -14.57
C VAL A 21 12.51 -14.69 -15.18
N ILE A 22 12.74 -13.56 -14.52
CA ILE A 22 12.62 -12.23 -15.12
C ILE A 22 13.39 -12.27 -16.44
N ALA A 23 12.69 -12.07 -17.55
CA ALA A 23 13.34 -11.74 -18.79
C ALA A 23 14.21 -10.49 -18.55
N LEU A 24 15.45 -10.55 -19.02
CA LEU A 24 16.36 -9.43 -19.31
C LEU A 24 17.40 -9.06 -18.25
N LYS A 25 18.55 -9.74 -18.38
CA LYS A 25 19.85 -9.06 -18.61
C LYS A 25 20.98 -10.01 -19.00
N ASN A 26 20.85 -11.31 -18.73
CA ASN A 26 21.98 -12.26 -18.77
C ASN A 26 21.67 -13.59 -19.49
N GLY A 27 21.19 -13.57 -20.75
CA GLY A 27 21.35 -14.72 -21.64
C GLY A 27 20.51 -16.00 -21.45
N ILE A 28 19.42 -15.98 -20.67
CA ILE A 28 18.55 -17.16 -20.47
C ILE A 28 17.29 -17.03 -21.35
N GLU A 29 17.01 -18.04 -22.19
CA GLU A 29 15.73 -18.17 -22.92
C GLU A 29 14.58 -18.34 -21.91
N THR A 30 13.73 -17.32 -21.76
CA THR A 30 12.59 -17.39 -20.83
C THR A 30 11.42 -18.15 -21.45
N LYS A 31 10.96 -19.20 -20.76
CA LYS A 31 9.78 -20.00 -21.15
C LYS A 31 8.48 -19.30 -20.72
N VAL A 32 8.56 -18.49 -19.66
CA VAL A 32 7.47 -17.75 -19.04
C VAL A 32 8.03 -16.38 -18.62
N THR A 33 7.29 -15.30 -18.89
CA THR A 33 7.64 -13.93 -18.49
C THR A 33 6.49 -13.27 -17.75
N GLU A 34 6.80 -12.37 -16.81
CA GLU A 34 5.82 -11.53 -16.11
C GLU A 34 5.61 -10.17 -16.80
N GLU A 35 6.33 -9.92 -17.90
CA GLU A 35 6.26 -8.67 -18.66
C GLU A 35 5.02 -8.61 -19.55
N LYS A 36 4.44 -7.42 -19.67
CA LYS A 36 3.33 -7.18 -20.60
C LYS A 36 3.77 -7.36 -22.03
N THR A 37 2.92 -7.99 -22.82
CA THR A 37 3.17 -8.35 -24.22
C THR A 37 2.00 -7.90 -25.11
N PRO A 38 2.18 -7.72 -26.42
CA PRO A 38 1.12 -7.19 -27.28
C PRO A 38 -0.06 -8.16 -27.37
N VAL A 39 -1.26 -7.67 -27.10
CA VAL A 39 -2.51 -8.43 -27.18
C VAL A 39 -3.35 -8.08 -28.41
N SER A 40 -2.87 -7.14 -29.24
CA SER A 40 -3.54 -6.73 -30.48
C SER A 40 -2.54 -6.33 -31.58
N VAL A 41 -3.03 -6.23 -32.81
CA VAL A 41 -2.23 -5.87 -33.99
C VAL A 41 -1.67 -4.45 -33.85
N GLU A 42 -2.44 -3.52 -33.29
CA GLU A 42 -2.09 -2.11 -33.11
C GLU A 42 -0.90 -1.93 -32.16
N GLN A 43 -0.73 -2.87 -31.23
CA GLN A 43 0.38 -2.86 -30.29
C GLN A 43 1.69 -3.34 -30.92
N VAL A 44 1.68 -4.01 -32.08
CA VAL A 44 2.91 -4.38 -32.80
C VAL A 44 3.39 -3.20 -33.64
N THR A 45 4.60 -2.73 -33.35
CA THR A 45 5.21 -1.54 -33.95
C THR A 45 6.64 -1.82 -34.41
N ASN A 46 7.23 -0.91 -35.20
CA ASN A 46 8.66 -0.93 -35.53
C ASN A 46 9.22 -2.30 -35.97
N VAL A 47 8.57 -2.95 -36.93
CA VAL A 47 9.03 -4.23 -37.47
C VAL A 47 10.23 -4.00 -38.39
N GLN A 48 11.35 -4.66 -38.07
CA GLN A 48 12.63 -4.51 -38.79
C GLN A 48 13.24 -5.88 -39.06
N SER A 49 14.10 -5.98 -40.07
CA SER A 49 14.81 -7.23 -40.40
C SER A 49 16.28 -6.99 -40.73
N LEU A 50 17.15 -7.90 -40.31
CA LEU A 50 18.58 -7.90 -40.60
C LEU A 50 19.00 -9.25 -41.19
N LYS A 51 19.78 -9.21 -42.27
CA LYS A 51 20.47 -10.38 -42.81
C LYS A 51 21.83 -10.54 -42.13
N SER A 52 21.94 -11.47 -41.18
CA SER A 52 23.17 -11.75 -40.43
C SER A 52 24.03 -12.87 -41.03
N GLY A 53 23.42 -13.79 -41.79
CA GLY A 53 24.08 -14.99 -42.33
C GLY A 53 23.63 -16.27 -41.61
N TYR A 54 23.91 -17.43 -42.22
CA TYR A 54 23.51 -18.73 -41.68
C TYR A 54 24.18 -18.98 -40.31
N GLY A 55 23.44 -19.55 -39.37
CA GLY A 55 23.74 -19.42 -37.95
C GLY A 55 22.73 -20.13 -37.04
N ALA A 56 22.77 -19.73 -35.78
CA ALA A 56 21.83 -20.15 -34.74
C ALA A 56 21.03 -18.96 -34.20
N ASP A 57 20.06 -19.28 -33.35
CA ASP A 57 19.23 -18.30 -32.66
C ASP A 57 20.08 -17.26 -31.95
N PRO A 58 19.73 -15.96 -32.07
CA PRO A 58 20.48 -14.95 -31.38
C PRO A 58 20.31 -15.07 -29.87
N VAL A 59 21.30 -14.65 -29.09
CA VAL A 59 21.16 -14.44 -27.64
C VAL A 59 21.14 -12.95 -27.35
N LEU A 60 20.29 -12.55 -26.40
CA LEU A 60 20.19 -11.18 -25.94
C LEU A 60 21.07 -10.98 -24.69
N TYR A 61 21.93 -9.96 -24.74
CA TYR A 61 22.77 -9.55 -23.62
C TYR A 61 22.90 -8.03 -23.62
N ASP A 62 22.45 -7.37 -22.53
CA ASP A 62 22.25 -5.92 -22.44
C ASP A 62 21.49 -5.34 -23.66
N ASP A 63 22.10 -4.40 -24.39
CA ASP A 63 21.53 -3.68 -25.52
C ASP A 63 21.84 -4.34 -26.89
N TYR A 64 22.32 -5.58 -26.85
CA TYR A 64 22.88 -6.26 -28.02
C TYR A 64 22.30 -7.66 -28.22
N LEU A 65 22.09 -7.98 -29.49
CA LEU A 65 21.91 -9.35 -29.94
C LEU A 65 23.27 -9.90 -30.39
N TYR A 66 23.55 -11.13 -30.01
CA TYR A 66 24.70 -11.88 -30.48
C TYR A 66 24.20 -13.05 -31.31
N THR A 67 24.88 -13.37 -32.41
CA THR A 67 24.56 -14.54 -33.23
C THR A 67 25.82 -15.01 -33.94
N ILE A 68 25.79 -16.22 -34.47
CA ILE A 68 26.89 -16.80 -35.24
C ILE A 68 26.59 -16.68 -36.71
N LYS A 69 27.59 -16.27 -37.48
CA LYS A 69 27.66 -16.52 -38.92
C LYS A 69 28.60 -17.69 -39.14
N THR A 70 28.04 -18.85 -39.46
CA THR A 70 28.80 -20.07 -39.76
C THR A 70 29.65 -19.86 -41.01
N ALA A 71 30.78 -20.56 -41.09
CA ALA A 71 31.58 -20.60 -42.30
C ALA A 71 30.81 -21.22 -43.48
N ASP A 72 30.98 -20.68 -44.68
CA ASP A 72 30.44 -21.30 -45.89
C ASP A 72 31.04 -22.71 -46.08
N TRP A 73 30.22 -23.67 -46.53
CA TRP A 73 30.66 -25.04 -46.78
C TRP A 73 31.84 -25.06 -47.77
N GLY A 74 32.94 -25.70 -47.37
CA GLY A 74 34.17 -25.77 -48.16
C GLY A 74 35.06 -24.53 -48.09
N SER A 75 34.67 -23.50 -47.33
CA SER A 75 35.53 -22.34 -47.07
C SER A 75 36.63 -22.65 -46.04
N GLY A 76 37.71 -21.87 -46.11
CA GLY A 76 38.79 -21.88 -45.13
C GLY A 76 38.52 -21.00 -43.89
N SER A 77 37.37 -20.33 -43.81
CA SER A 77 36.98 -19.53 -42.64
C SER A 77 36.47 -20.42 -41.51
N ASN A 78 36.61 -19.95 -40.28
CA ASN A 78 36.07 -20.58 -39.08
C ASN A 78 34.63 -20.12 -38.74
N GLY A 79 34.15 -19.04 -39.37
CA GLY A 79 32.90 -18.37 -38.97
C GLY A 79 33.16 -17.20 -38.02
N GLU A 80 32.11 -16.43 -37.75
CA GLU A 80 32.19 -15.17 -37.01
C GLU A 80 31.12 -15.10 -35.92
N LEU A 81 31.47 -14.62 -34.73
CA LEU A 81 30.52 -14.11 -33.74
C LEU A 81 30.18 -12.67 -34.11
N LEU A 82 28.89 -12.36 -34.23
CA LEU A 82 28.37 -11.05 -34.58
C LEU A 82 27.76 -10.38 -33.33
N LYS A 83 28.02 -9.08 -33.17
CA LYS A 83 27.37 -8.21 -32.18
C LYS A 83 26.50 -7.20 -32.91
N ILE A 84 25.21 -7.24 -32.65
CA ILE A 84 24.16 -6.50 -33.35
C ILE A 84 23.47 -5.57 -32.35
N ASN A 85 23.36 -4.30 -32.69
CA ASN A 85 22.61 -3.35 -31.86
C ASN A 85 21.11 -3.66 -31.95
N LYS A 86 20.48 -3.97 -30.81
CA LYS A 86 19.08 -4.41 -30.77
C LYS A 86 18.08 -3.31 -31.14
N SER A 87 18.50 -2.04 -31.07
CA SER A 87 17.68 -0.87 -31.38
C SER A 87 17.74 -0.49 -32.86
N THR A 88 18.93 -0.48 -33.47
CA THR A 88 19.12 -0.11 -34.87
C THR A 88 19.05 -1.30 -35.84
N MET A 89 19.15 -2.53 -35.33
CA MET A 89 19.26 -3.76 -36.12
C MET A 89 20.45 -3.75 -37.10
N GLU A 90 21.58 -3.16 -36.68
CA GLU A 90 22.83 -3.12 -37.45
C GLU A 90 23.94 -3.94 -36.76
N ILE A 91 24.82 -4.56 -37.57
CA ILE A 91 26.00 -5.26 -37.06
C ILE A 91 27.06 -4.23 -36.68
N GLU A 92 27.29 -4.04 -35.38
CA GLU A 92 28.28 -3.09 -34.86
C GLU A 92 29.70 -3.67 -34.80
N ASN A 93 29.81 -4.97 -34.50
CA ASN A 93 31.12 -5.62 -34.37
C ASN A 93 31.04 -7.11 -34.76
N ARG A 94 32.20 -7.69 -35.09
CA ARG A 94 32.35 -9.12 -35.38
C ARG A 94 33.75 -9.61 -35.04
N VAL A 95 33.87 -10.88 -34.66
CA VAL A 95 35.15 -11.53 -34.38
C VAL A 95 35.18 -12.93 -34.99
N GLU A 96 36.32 -13.32 -35.57
CA GLU A 96 36.52 -14.67 -36.11
C GLU A 96 36.71 -15.69 -34.98
N LEU A 97 36.09 -16.86 -35.13
CA LEU A 97 36.20 -17.96 -34.18
C LEU A 97 37.53 -18.71 -34.35
N ILE A 98 38.02 -19.36 -33.28
CA ILE A 98 39.27 -20.15 -33.37
C ILE A 98 39.10 -21.47 -34.13
N GLY A 99 37.86 -21.89 -34.33
CA GLY A 99 37.49 -23.14 -34.99
C GLY A 99 36.11 -23.04 -35.60
N LYS A 100 35.78 -24.00 -36.47
CA LYS A 100 34.48 -24.05 -37.13
C LYS A 100 33.39 -24.38 -36.14
N THR A 101 32.21 -23.81 -36.34
CA THR A 101 30.98 -24.23 -35.66
C THR A 101 30.36 -25.45 -36.32
N GLY A 102 29.46 -26.10 -35.59
CA GLY A 102 28.56 -27.12 -36.11
C GLY A 102 27.48 -26.57 -37.06
N TYR A 103 26.58 -27.46 -37.51
CA TYR A 103 25.39 -27.10 -38.27
C TYR A 103 24.38 -26.32 -37.43
N THR A 104 24.24 -26.64 -36.13
CA THR A 104 23.31 -25.94 -35.22
C THR A 104 24.02 -25.40 -33.98
N PRO A 105 24.78 -24.28 -34.10
CA PRO A 105 25.62 -23.79 -33.02
C PRO A 105 24.87 -22.86 -32.06
N PHE A 106 24.01 -23.42 -31.21
CA PHE A 106 23.24 -22.65 -30.21
C PHE A 106 24.17 -21.96 -29.22
N ILE A 107 24.13 -20.62 -29.19
CA ILE A 107 24.94 -19.82 -28.26
C ILE A 107 24.12 -19.46 -27.02
N THR A 108 24.82 -19.15 -25.93
CA THR A 108 24.18 -18.59 -24.72
C THR A 108 25.10 -17.53 -24.11
N ALA A 109 24.61 -16.82 -23.09
CA ALA A 109 25.38 -15.80 -22.39
C ALA A 109 25.22 -15.95 -20.87
N GLY A 110 26.24 -15.53 -20.14
CA GLY A 110 26.33 -15.62 -18.68
C GLY A 110 27.66 -15.08 -18.19
N ASP A 111 27.75 -14.61 -16.95
CA ASP A 111 28.97 -14.01 -16.37
C ASP A 111 29.66 -12.95 -17.25
N GLU A 112 28.87 -12.07 -17.86
CA GLU A 112 29.33 -11.06 -18.81
C GLU A 112 30.03 -11.62 -20.07
N GLN A 113 29.83 -12.90 -20.36
CA GLN A 113 30.42 -13.61 -21.50
C GLN A 113 29.37 -14.14 -22.47
N ILE A 114 29.78 -14.31 -23.72
CA ILE A 114 29.06 -15.06 -24.77
C ILE A 114 29.79 -16.38 -25.00
N PHE A 115 29.07 -17.49 -24.92
CA PHE A 115 29.59 -18.84 -25.10
C PHE A 115 29.23 -19.37 -26.48
N VAL A 116 30.25 -19.76 -27.25
CA VAL A 116 30.12 -20.19 -28.64
C VAL A 116 30.54 -21.65 -28.78
N PRO A 117 29.65 -22.56 -29.21
CA PRO A 117 30.00 -23.95 -29.44
C PRO A 117 30.82 -24.13 -30.73
N LEU A 118 31.79 -25.04 -30.69
CA LEU A 118 32.63 -25.43 -31.82
C LEU A 118 32.31 -26.86 -32.29
N SER A 119 32.65 -27.16 -33.53
CA SER A 119 32.43 -28.46 -34.19
C SER A 119 33.27 -29.61 -33.63
N ASP A 120 34.25 -29.32 -32.77
CA ASP A 120 35.13 -30.30 -32.14
C ASP A 120 34.81 -30.54 -30.64
N GLY A 121 33.63 -30.10 -30.20
CA GLY A 121 33.12 -30.37 -28.86
C GLY A 121 33.55 -29.34 -27.83
N ARG A 122 34.34 -28.34 -28.24
CA ARG A 122 34.74 -27.24 -27.37
C ARG A 122 33.71 -26.12 -27.37
N VAL A 123 33.81 -25.28 -26.34
CA VAL A 123 33.13 -23.99 -26.23
C VAL A 123 34.20 -22.90 -26.14
N GLN A 124 34.04 -21.84 -26.91
CA GLN A 124 34.85 -20.63 -26.83
C GLN A 124 34.05 -19.52 -26.15
N ALA A 125 34.62 -18.91 -25.12
CA ALA A 125 34.02 -17.78 -24.42
C ALA A 125 34.60 -16.45 -24.90
N PHE A 126 33.73 -15.43 -24.92
CA PHE A 126 34.08 -14.06 -25.27
C PHE A 126 33.51 -13.10 -24.24
N ASP A 127 34.29 -12.10 -23.82
CA ASP A 127 33.73 -10.95 -23.11
C ASP A 127 32.67 -10.26 -23.98
N ALA A 128 31.44 -10.13 -23.47
CA ALA A 128 30.30 -9.66 -24.25
C ALA A 128 30.48 -8.20 -24.72
N LYS A 129 31.16 -7.37 -23.92
CA LYS A 129 31.36 -5.94 -24.24
C LYS A 129 32.36 -5.78 -25.39
N THR A 130 33.49 -6.46 -25.33
CA THR A 130 34.66 -6.26 -26.20
C THR A 130 34.79 -7.27 -27.33
N LEU A 131 34.11 -8.43 -27.25
CA LEU A 131 34.31 -9.59 -28.12
C LEU A 131 35.73 -10.18 -28.06
N VAL A 132 36.48 -9.91 -26.99
CA VAL A 132 37.79 -10.55 -26.76
C VAL A 132 37.56 -11.95 -26.19
N SER A 133 38.22 -12.95 -26.77
CA SER A 133 38.10 -14.33 -26.29
C SER A 133 38.83 -14.47 -24.95
N THR A 134 38.14 -15.00 -23.94
CA THR A 134 38.66 -15.19 -22.59
C THR A 134 39.26 -16.59 -22.45
N TRP A 135 38.43 -17.63 -22.59
CA TRP A 135 38.85 -19.02 -22.48
C TRP A 135 38.24 -19.91 -23.57
N VAL A 136 38.81 -21.11 -23.72
CA VAL A 136 38.33 -22.18 -24.59
C VAL A 136 38.32 -23.47 -23.79
N SER A 137 37.22 -24.21 -23.78
CA SER A 137 37.18 -25.51 -23.10
C SER A 137 38.18 -26.49 -23.70
N LYS A 138 38.69 -27.37 -22.83
CA LYS A 138 39.55 -28.47 -23.22
C LYS A 138 38.81 -29.37 -24.22
N THR A 139 39.52 -29.82 -25.24
CA THR A 139 38.97 -30.79 -26.19
C THR A 139 38.55 -32.06 -25.44
N PRO A 140 37.28 -32.49 -25.54
CA PRO A 140 36.83 -33.72 -24.91
C PRO A 140 37.51 -34.95 -25.53
N GLU A 141 37.58 -36.05 -24.79
CA GLU A 141 38.21 -37.29 -25.28
C GLU A 141 37.50 -37.86 -26.51
N LYS A 142 36.17 -37.71 -26.57
CA LYS A 142 35.36 -38.02 -27.75
C LYS A 142 34.97 -36.70 -28.42
N VAL A 143 35.48 -36.50 -29.63
CA VAL A 143 35.23 -35.29 -30.42
C VAL A 143 33.92 -35.43 -31.20
N GLY A 144 33.13 -34.37 -31.24
CA GLY A 144 31.93 -34.24 -32.05
C GLY A 144 31.38 -32.82 -31.98
N GLU A 145 30.37 -32.51 -32.79
CA GLU A 145 29.68 -31.22 -32.72
C GLU A 145 28.91 -31.09 -31.40
N VAL A 146 29.05 -29.94 -30.72
CA VAL A 146 28.11 -29.53 -29.68
C VAL A 146 26.76 -29.27 -30.35
N ALA A 147 25.84 -30.21 -30.17
CA ALA A 147 24.58 -30.27 -30.90
C ALA A 147 23.36 -30.00 -30.01
N SER A 148 23.56 -29.95 -28.70
CA SER A 148 22.55 -29.50 -27.73
C SER A 148 22.49 -27.97 -27.68
N HIS A 149 21.44 -27.44 -27.06
CA HIS A 149 21.51 -26.07 -26.53
C HIS A 149 22.53 -25.99 -25.39
N LEU A 150 23.13 -24.82 -25.21
CA LEU A 150 23.98 -24.53 -24.05
C LEU A 150 23.10 -24.05 -22.90
N THR A 151 23.22 -24.68 -21.73
CA THR A 151 22.53 -24.25 -20.51
C THR A 151 23.54 -23.59 -19.58
N TYR A 152 23.34 -22.31 -19.24
CA TYR A 152 24.14 -21.60 -18.22
C TYR A 152 23.39 -21.57 -16.88
N HIS A 153 24.09 -21.83 -15.77
CA HIS A 153 23.56 -21.67 -14.42
C HIS A 153 24.67 -21.48 -13.38
N ASP A 154 24.60 -20.40 -12.60
CA ASP A 154 25.45 -20.11 -11.42
C ASP A 154 26.95 -20.38 -11.63
N GLY A 155 27.53 -19.83 -12.71
CA GLY A 155 28.96 -19.97 -12.98
C GLY A 155 29.37 -21.27 -13.68
N TYR A 156 28.40 -22.02 -14.22
CA TYR A 156 28.64 -23.26 -14.96
C TYR A 156 27.84 -23.31 -16.25
N LEU A 157 28.40 -24.01 -17.23
CA LEU A 157 27.82 -24.24 -18.55
C LEU A 157 27.71 -25.74 -18.79
N TYR A 158 26.56 -26.18 -19.28
CA TYR A 158 26.23 -27.58 -19.52
C TYR A 158 25.82 -27.78 -20.98
N TYR A 159 26.35 -28.82 -21.61
CA TYR A 159 26.09 -29.09 -23.02
C TYR A 159 26.38 -30.53 -23.41
N GLY A 160 25.73 -30.97 -24.48
CA GLY A 160 25.85 -32.30 -25.05
C GLY A 160 26.43 -32.26 -26.47
N ILE A 161 27.22 -33.27 -26.76
CA ILE A 161 27.88 -33.50 -28.04
C ILE A 161 27.21 -34.68 -28.74
N GLY A 162 27.12 -34.63 -30.08
CA GLY A 162 26.72 -35.77 -30.92
C GLY A 162 25.25 -35.80 -31.31
N GLY A 163 24.90 -36.73 -32.21
CA GLY A 163 23.52 -37.00 -32.63
C GLY A 163 23.15 -36.76 -34.11
N TYR A 164 24.02 -36.20 -34.95
CA TYR A 164 23.72 -36.12 -36.40
C TYR A 164 24.09 -37.42 -37.16
N SER A 165 25.09 -38.15 -36.67
CA SER A 165 25.51 -39.46 -37.22
C SER A 165 25.92 -40.41 -36.11
N ALA A 166 25.82 -41.72 -36.34
CA ALA A 166 26.22 -42.72 -35.34
C ALA A 166 27.74 -42.65 -35.10
N ASN A 167 28.16 -42.59 -33.83
CA ASN A 167 29.55 -42.62 -33.35
C ASN A 167 30.33 -41.29 -33.37
N GLN A 168 29.69 -40.14 -33.11
CA GLN A 168 30.42 -38.87 -32.92
C GLN A 168 30.23 -38.34 -31.50
N GLY A 169 31.30 -38.33 -30.71
CA GLY A 169 31.45 -37.42 -29.56
C GLY A 169 30.45 -37.56 -28.41
N ASP A 170 29.57 -38.56 -28.42
CA ASP A 170 28.38 -38.73 -27.57
C ASP A 170 28.64 -38.58 -26.05
N LEU A 171 28.67 -37.33 -25.57
CA LEU A 171 29.05 -36.91 -24.22
C LEU A 171 28.14 -35.78 -23.74
N PHE A 172 27.86 -35.73 -22.43
CA PHE A 172 27.28 -34.56 -21.78
C PHE A 172 28.30 -33.98 -20.81
N ILE A 173 28.51 -32.66 -20.83
CA ILE A 173 29.69 -32.01 -20.26
C ILE A 173 29.27 -30.83 -19.39
N CYS A 174 29.96 -30.64 -18.28
CA CYS A 174 29.93 -29.41 -17.49
C CYS A 174 31.29 -28.71 -17.51
N VAL A 175 31.25 -27.38 -17.55
CA VAL A 175 32.43 -26.53 -17.49
C VAL A 175 32.13 -25.26 -16.67
N SER A 176 33.06 -24.86 -15.82
CA SER A 176 33.02 -23.58 -15.10
C SER A 176 33.22 -22.43 -16.08
N THR A 177 32.45 -21.36 -15.94
CA THR A 177 32.51 -20.15 -16.77
C THR A 177 33.49 -19.10 -16.24
N LYS A 178 33.87 -19.21 -14.95
CA LYS A 178 34.82 -18.29 -14.31
C LYS A 178 36.08 -18.12 -15.15
N ASP A 179 36.50 -16.90 -15.42
CA ASP A 179 37.82 -16.60 -15.98
C ASP A 179 38.88 -16.58 -14.86
N GLU A 180 39.84 -17.51 -14.84
CA GLU A 180 40.84 -17.57 -13.76
C GLU A 180 41.97 -16.55 -13.93
N ASP A 181 42.37 -16.28 -15.18
CA ASP A 181 43.36 -15.27 -15.53
C ASP A 181 42.84 -14.28 -16.58
N ILE A 182 42.18 -13.22 -16.10
CA ILE A 182 41.64 -12.11 -16.91
C ILE A 182 42.68 -11.40 -17.80
N SER A 183 43.99 -11.66 -17.63
CA SER A 183 45.05 -11.08 -18.45
C SER A 183 45.45 -11.96 -19.64
N GLN A 184 45.02 -13.22 -19.67
CA GLN A 184 45.33 -14.20 -20.71
C GLN A 184 44.11 -14.43 -21.62
N GLN A 185 44.33 -14.35 -22.93
CA GLN A 185 43.33 -14.79 -23.90
C GLN A 185 43.51 -16.28 -24.21
N PHE A 186 42.41 -16.96 -24.50
CA PHE A 186 42.38 -18.38 -24.87
C PHE A 186 42.94 -19.31 -23.80
N GLU A 187 42.68 -19.02 -22.52
CA GLU A 187 42.96 -19.97 -21.44
C GLU A 187 42.28 -21.31 -21.73
N THR A 188 42.98 -22.43 -21.51
CA THR A 188 42.36 -23.75 -21.64
C THR A 188 41.56 -24.06 -20.37
N LYS A 189 40.25 -24.17 -20.53
CA LYS A 189 39.31 -24.45 -19.44
C LYS A 189 39.11 -25.95 -19.28
N GLU A 190 39.49 -26.49 -18.12
CA GLU A 190 39.27 -27.91 -17.80
C GLU A 190 37.79 -28.24 -17.68
N LEU A 191 37.42 -29.48 -18.04
CA LEU A 191 36.04 -29.97 -17.93
C LEU A 191 35.78 -30.39 -16.48
N ASN A 192 34.70 -29.90 -15.88
CA ASN A 192 34.36 -30.19 -14.48
C ASN A 192 33.93 -31.64 -14.29
N TRP A 193 33.04 -32.11 -15.17
CA TRP A 193 32.65 -33.51 -15.26
C TRP A 193 32.19 -33.83 -16.68
N VAL A 194 32.23 -35.12 -17.03
CA VAL A 194 31.86 -35.64 -18.35
C VAL A 194 31.05 -36.92 -18.17
N TYR A 195 29.79 -36.89 -18.60
CA TYR A 195 28.91 -38.04 -18.61
C TYR A 195 28.95 -38.75 -19.97
N ASP A 196 29.38 -40.01 -19.95
CA ASP A 196 29.59 -40.84 -21.15
C ASP A 196 28.78 -42.14 -21.10
N GLN A 197 27.65 -42.18 -21.80
CA GLN A 197 26.86 -43.40 -22.02
C GLN A 197 26.66 -43.71 -23.52
N GLY A 198 27.43 -43.04 -24.40
CA GLY A 198 27.37 -43.27 -25.85
C GLY A 198 26.04 -42.90 -26.50
N GLN A 199 25.40 -41.81 -26.04
CA GLN A 199 24.16 -41.28 -26.61
C GLN A 199 24.33 -39.84 -27.10
N GLY A 200 23.70 -39.50 -28.23
CA GLY A 200 23.73 -38.16 -28.79
C GLY A 200 22.66 -37.23 -28.18
N TYR A 201 22.98 -35.94 -28.08
CA TYR A 201 22.18 -34.90 -27.41
C TYR A 201 21.67 -33.81 -28.37
N TYR A 202 21.50 -34.15 -29.66
CA TYR A 202 21.07 -33.22 -30.69
C TYR A 202 19.74 -32.51 -30.34
N TRP A 203 19.79 -31.17 -30.36
CA TRP A 203 18.70 -30.23 -30.03
C TRP A 203 18.08 -30.42 -28.64
N SER A 204 18.71 -31.25 -27.81
CA SER A 204 18.30 -31.41 -26.43
C SER A 204 18.76 -30.19 -25.65
N GLU A 205 18.04 -29.85 -24.60
CA GLU A 205 18.43 -28.80 -23.66
C GLU A 205 18.14 -29.30 -22.26
N ALA A 206 19.08 -29.05 -21.37
CA ALA A 206 18.97 -29.42 -19.98
C ALA A 206 18.16 -28.40 -19.19
N VAL A 207 17.59 -28.83 -18.08
CA VAL A 207 16.86 -27.96 -17.14
C VAL A 207 17.45 -28.13 -15.74
N VAL A 208 17.65 -27.01 -15.06
CA VAL A 208 18.09 -27.03 -13.65
C VAL A 208 16.89 -27.27 -12.75
N ILE A 209 17.04 -28.23 -11.84
CA ILE A 209 16.05 -28.63 -10.85
C ILE A 209 16.74 -28.54 -9.48
N ASN A 210 16.48 -27.45 -8.75
CA ASN A 210 17.13 -27.17 -7.47
C ASN A 210 18.67 -27.18 -7.61
N ASP A 211 19.34 -28.14 -6.98
CA ASP A 211 20.79 -28.36 -6.96
C ASP A 211 21.26 -29.43 -7.95
N CYS A 212 20.40 -29.89 -8.86
CA CYS A 212 20.75 -30.84 -9.92
C CYS A 212 20.39 -30.31 -11.32
N ILE A 213 20.93 -30.95 -12.34
CA ILE A 213 20.61 -30.73 -13.74
C ILE A 213 19.99 -31.99 -14.35
N ALA A 214 18.86 -31.81 -15.03
CA ALA A 214 18.17 -32.86 -15.76
C ALA A 214 18.44 -32.72 -17.26
N PHE A 215 18.87 -33.80 -17.90
CA PHE A 215 19.10 -33.82 -19.36
C PHE A 215 18.67 -35.14 -19.98
N SER A 216 18.40 -35.12 -21.28
CA SER A 216 17.92 -36.28 -22.05
C SER A 216 18.50 -36.29 -23.45
N GLY A 217 18.46 -37.44 -24.12
CA GLY A 217 18.97 -37.59 -25.49
C GLY A 217 18.28 -38.69 -26.30
N TYR A 218 19.03 -39.27 -27.22
CA TYR A 218 18.51 -40.21 -28.22
C TYR A 218 18.04 -41.56 -27.67
N ASP A 219 18.49 -41.94 -26.49
CA ASP A 219 18.03 -43.14 -25.78
C ASP A 219 16.65 -42.97 -25.14
N GLY A 220 16.12 -41.75 -25.07
CA GLY A 220 14.82 -41.47 -24.44
C GLY A 220 14.86 -41.53 -22.91
N LYS A 221 16.05 -41.46 -22.31
CA LYS A 221 16.22 -41.41 -20.86
C LYS A 221 16.36 -39.98 -20.36
N VAL A 222 15.99 -39.76 -19.11
CA VAL A 222 16.32 -38.55 -18.34
C VAL A 222 17.33 -38.93 -17.28
N VAL A 223 18.38 -38.11 -17.15
CA VAL A 223 19.41 -38.24 -16.14
C VAL A 223 19.34 -37.04 -15.21
N LEU A 224 19.30 -37.28 -13.90
CA LEU A 224 19.52 -36.25 -12.88
C LEU A 224 20.98 -36.31 -12.43
N HIS A 225 21.70 -35.21 -12.61
CA HIS A 225 23.12 -35.13 -12.28
C HIS A 225 23.40 -33.92 -11.39
N ASP A 226 24.41 -34.01 -10.54
CA ASP A 226 24.87 -32.88 -9.75
C ASP A 226 25.36 -31.73 -10.64
N LEU A 227 25.11 -30.49 -10.21
CA LEU A 227 25.54 -29.31 -10.94
C LEU A 227 27.07 -29.21 -11.03
N LYS A 228 27.81 -29.59 -9.98
CA LYS A 228 29.24 -29.29 -9.84
C LYS A 228 30.11 -30.55 -9.77
N ASP A 229 29.61 -31.60 -9.15
CA ASP A 229 30.35 -32.84 -8.94
C ASP A 229 29.98 -33.91 -9.99
N ASP A 230 30.91 -34.81 -10.30
CA ASP A 230 30.65 -35.97 -11.18
C ASP A 230 29.82 -37.03 -10.45
N LYS A 231 28.53 -36.75 -10.26
CA LYS A 231 27.59 -37.58 -9.51
C LYS A 231 26.22 -37.59 -10.17
N VAL A 232 25.89 -38.75 -10.75
CA VAL A 232 24.52 -39.08 -11.16
C VAL A 232 23.70 -39.41 -9.91
N TYR A 233 22.58 -38.72 -9.75
CA TYR A 233 21.59 -39.02 -8.72
C TYR A 233 20.66 -40.14 -9.16
N ASP A 234 20.10 -40.02 -10.37
CA ASP A 234 19.13 -40.98 -10.89
C ASP A 234 19.08 -40.98 -12.43
N THR A 235 18.55 -42.05 -13.00
CA THR A 235 18.32 -42.20 -14.45
C THR A 235 17.04 -43.00 -14.70
N LEU A 236 16.13 -42.43 -15.49
CA LEU A 236 14.87 -43.07 -15.85
C LEU A 236 14.71 -43.17 -17.37
N ASP A 237 14.34 -44.36 -17.86
CA ASP A 237 13.88 -44.56 -19.23
C ASP A 237 12.39 -44.22 -19.36
N LEU A 238 12.06 -43.22 -20.17
CA LEU A 238 10.69 -42.76 -20.35
C LEU A 238 9.86 -43.68 -21.26
N GLY A 239 10.49 -44.64 -21.95
CA GLY A 239 9.81 -45.59 -22.83
C GLY A 239 9.14 -44.91 -24.04
N ILE A 240 9.63 -43.73 -24.44
CA ILE A 240 9.11 -42.97 -25.59
C ILE A 240 10.07 -42.96 -26.78
N GLY A 241 11.34 -43.32 -26.56
CA GLY A 241 12.41 -43.25 -27.54
C GLY A 241 13.02 -41.85 -27.65
N LYS A 242 13.76 -41.60 -28.73
CA LYS A 242 14.56 -40.39 -28.98
C LYS A 242 13.87 -39.07 -28.61
N ILE A 243 14.57 -38.25 -27.83
CA ILE A 243 14.22 -36.88 -27.45
C ILE A 243 15.20 -35.91 -28.13
N THR A 244 14.67 -34.84 -28.71
CA THR A 244 15.42 -33.79 -29.44
C THR A 244 14.87 -32.40 -29.15
N ASN A 245 14.34 -32.20 -27.95
CA ASN A 245 13.74 -30.96 -27.48
C ASN A 245 14.12 -30.76 -26.01
N SER A 246 13.84 -29.58 -25.48
CA SER A 246 14.15 -29.25 -24.09
C SER A 246 13.19 -29.92 -23.12
N LEU A 247 13.72 -30.31 -21.97
CA LEU A 247 12.89 -30.67 -20.82
C LEU A 247 12.24 -29.41 -20.22
N PHE A 248 11.07 -29.56 -19.62
CA PHE A 248 10.43 -28.54 -18.80
C PHE A 248 10.28 -29.05 -17.37
N TYR A 249 10.59 -28.23 -16.38
CA TYR A 249 10.35 -28.55 -14.98
C TYR A 249 9.32 -27.57 -14.42
N ASP A 250 8.14 -28.09 -14.09
CA ASP A 250 7.09 -27.35 -13.43
C ASP A 250 7.30 -27.40 -11.91
N GLN A 251 7.80 -26.30 -11.34
CA GLN A 251 8.11 -26.22 -9.91
C GLN A 251 6.87 -26.33 -9.02
N GLU A 252 5.71 -25.85 -9.48
CA GLU A 252 4.48 -25.86 -8.68
C GLU A 252 4.01 -27.28 -8.39
N THR A 253 4.14 -28.19 -9.38
CA THR A 253 3.73 -29.59 -9.24
C THR A 253 4.89 -30.57 -9.09
N ASN A 254 6.13 -30.08 -9.09
CA ASN A 254 7.37 -30.87 -9.12
C ASN A 254 7.40 -31.89 -10.26
N LYS A 255 6.90 -31.51 -11.45
CA LYS A 255 6.82 -32.41 -12.62
C LYS A 255 7.86 -32.04 -13.66
N LEU A 256 8.62 -33.03 -14.09
CA LEU A 256 9.39 -32.96 -15.32
C LEU A 256 8.50 -33.36 -16.49
N VAL A 257 8.48 -32.56 -17.55
CA VAL A 257 7.73 -32.77 -18.79
C VAL A 257 8.71 -32.94 -19.94
N ALA A 258 8.52 -34.00 -20.73
CA ALA A 258 9.30 -34.26 -21.93
C ALA A 258 8.37 -34.59 -23.10
N ALA A 259 8.77 -34.17 -24.30
CA ALA A 259 8.13 -34.54 -25.55
C ALA A 259 9.13 -35.25 -26.44
N ASN A 260 8.68 -35.97 -27.48
CA ASN A 260 9.60 -36.76 -28.28
C ASN A 260 9.24 -36.87 -29.77
N THR A 261 10.19 -37.37 -30.56
CA THR A 261 10.06 -37.50 -32.01
C THR A 261 9.05 -38.57 -32.45
N ASN A 262 8.54 -39.40 -31.53
CA ASN A 262 7.48 -40.37 -31.80
C ASN A 262 6.07 -39.83 -31.52
N GLY A 263 5.93 -38.56 -31.11
CA GLY A 263 4.64 -37.94 -30.87
C GLY A 263 4.06 -38.25 -29.48
N TYR A 264 4.91 -38.49 -28.47
CA TYR A 264 4.48 -38.61 -27.08
C TYR A 264 4.85 -37.37 -26.27
N ILE A 265 4.04 -37.10 -25.25
CA ILE A 265 4.36 -36.22 -24.12
C ILE A 265 4.29 -37.09 -22.86
N VAL A 266 5.25 -36.90 -21.97
CA VAL A 266 5.30 -37.59 -20.67
C VAL A 266 5.50 -36.60 -19.55
N THR A 267 5.04 -37.00 -18.36
CA THR A 267 5.33 -36.32 -17.10
C THR A 267 5.85 -37.33 -16.09
N VAL A 268 6.82 -36.93 -15.28
CA VAL A 268 7.29 -37.69 -14.11
C VAL A 268 7.53 -36.74 -12.95
N ASP A 269 7.18 -37.16 -11.73
CA ASP A 269 7.43 -36.38 -10.52
C ASP A 269 8.91 -36.48 -10.15
N VAL A 270 9.47 -35.36 -9.70
CA VAL A 270 10.84 -35.25 -9.20
C VAL A 270 10.81 -34.85 -7.75
N ASP A 271 11.40 -35.65 -6.86
CA ASP A 271 11.42 -35.37 -5.43
C ASP A 271 12.72 -35.90 -4.81
N ASP A 272 13.46 -35.03 -4.11
CA ASP A 272 14.74 -35.35 -3.44
C ASP A 272 15.72 -36.14 -4.33
N HIS A 273 16.02 -35.59 -5.51
CA HIS A 273 16.90 -36.19 -6.53
C HIS A 273 16.44 -37.54 -7.11
N ASP A 274 15.16 -37.91 -6.96
CA ASP A 274 14.60 -39.17 -7.45
C ASP A 274 13.53 -38.93 -8.53
N LEU A 275 13.67 -39.58 -9.69
CA LEU A 275 12.66 -39.60 -10.75
C LEU A 275 11.64 -40.70 -10.42
N LYS A 276 10.49 -40.31 -9.87
CA LYS A 276 9.48 -41.25 -9.35
C LYS A 276 8.84 -42.05 -10.48
N GLU A 277 9.44 -43.17 -10.90
CA GLU A 277 8.98 -44.01 -12.02
C GLU A 277 7.49 -44.40 -11.90
N ASN A 278 7.00 -44.65 -10.69
CA ASN A 278 5.59 -44.98 -10.44
C ASN A 278 4.60 -43.83 -10.75
N THR A 279 5.09 -42.62 -10.96
CA THR A 279 4.31 -41.43 -11.35
C THR A 279 4.39 -41.14 -12.86
N LEU A 280 5.23 -41.87 -13.60
CA LEU A 280 5.40 -41.69 -15.04
C LEU A 280 4.07 -41.85 -15.76
N LYS A 281 3.63 -40.76 -16.41
CA LYS A 281 2.45 -40.73 -17.28
C LYS A 281 2.88 -40.48 -18.70
N LYS A 282 2.14 -41.07 -19.64
CA LYS A 282 2.39 -40.97 -21.08
C LYS A 282 1.09 -40.65 -21.80
N SER A 283 1.12 -39.64 -22.65
CA SER A 283 -0.01 -39.23 -23.47
C SER A 283 -0.40 -40.32 -24.47
N LYS A 284 -1.57 -40.17 -25.12
CA LYS A 284 -1.83 -40.83 -26.41
C LYS A 284 -0.72 -40.47 -27.40
N GLN A 285 -0.42 -41.37 -28.33
CA GLN A 285 0.50 -41.05 -29.43
C GLN A 285 -0.18 -40.10 -30.41
N PHE A 286 0.44 -38.97 -30.68
CA PHE A 286 0.04 -38.06 -31.74
C PHE A 286 0.63 -38.50 -33.08
N ASN A 287 -0.07 -38.21 -34.18
CA ASN A 287 0.37 -38.62 -35.52
C ASN A 287 1.42 -37.66 -36.09
N GLY A 288 2.65 -37.75 -35.58
CA GLY A 288 3.77 -36.95 -36.04
C GLY A 288 4.85 -36.83 -34.98
N GLN A 289 5.62 -35.74 -35.03
CA GLN A 289 6.79 -35.53 -34.16
C GLN A 289 6.63 -34.24 -33.35
N PHE A 290 6.98 -34.27 -32.06
CA PHE A 290 7.21 -33.03 -31.32
C PHE A 290 8.65 -32.58 -31.52
N SER A 291 8.81 -31.40 -32.11
CA SER A 291 10.12 -30.76 -32.36
C SER A 291 10.28 -29.44 -31.60
N SER A 292 9.21 -28.94 -30.97
CA SER A 292 9.24 -27.82 -30.03
C SER A 292 9.43 -28.33 -28.60
N SER A 293 9.73 -27.43 -27.68
CA SER A 293 9.79 -27.75 -26.26
C SER A 293 8.51 -27.33 -25.54
N PRO A 294 8.04 -28.13 -24.56
CA PRO A 294 6.85 -27.79 -23.81
C PRO A 294 7.09 -26.58 -22.90
N VAL A 295 6.05 -25.79 -22.69
CA VAL A 295 5.94 -24.77 -21.64
C VAL A 295 4.75 -25.14 -20.77
N CYS A 296 4.91 -25.18 -19.45
CA CYS A 296 3.79 -25.44 -18.55
C CYS A 296 3.46 -24.21 -17.73
N TYR A 297 2.17 -23.98 -17.53
CA TYR A 297 1.67 -23.00 -16.59
C TYR A 297 0.28 -23.41 -16.13
N ASN A 298 0.03 -23.33 -14.82
CA ASN A 298 -1.30 -23.46 -14.25
C ASN A 298 -2.07 -24.72 -14.66
N GLY A 299 -1.39 -25.87 -14.57
CA GLY A 299 -1.97 -27.17 -14.89
C GLY A 299 -2.12 -27.45 -16.39
N ARG A 300 -1.50 -26.67 -17.27
CA ARG A 300 -1.54 -26.83 -18.72
C ARG A 300 -0.16 -26.99 -19.33
N ILE A 301 -0.07 -27.77 -20.40
CA ILE A 301 1.12 -27.93 -21.25
C ILE A 301 0.83 -27.28 -22.59
N TYR A 302 1.67 -26.33 -22.99
CA TYR A 302 1.64 -25.64 -24.28
C TYR A 302 2.83 -26.11 -25.10
N ILE A 303 2.59 -26.62 -26.30
CA ILE A 303 3.68 -27.14 -27.14
C ILE A 303 3.39 -26.95 -28.62
N GLY A 304 4.42 -26.49 -29.35
CA GLY A 304 4.41 -26.48 -30.81
C GLY A 304 4.57 -27.89 -31.38
N GLY A 305 3.81 -28.22 -32.41
CA GLY A 305 3.99 -29.49 -33.11
C GLY A 305 5.08 -29.41 -34.19
N GLY A 306 5.82 -30.50 -34.43
CA GLY A 306 6.80 -30.60 -35.50
C GLY A 306 6.18 -31.11 -36.80
N ALA A 307 6.80 -32.11 -37.42
CA ALA A 307 6.23 -32.75 -38.61
C ALA A 307 4.94 -33.52 -38.28
N GLY A 308 3.79 -33.05 -38.77
CA GLY A 308 2.49 -33.73 -38.67
C GLY A 308 1.66 -33.41 -37.41
N ILE A 309 2.19 -32.59 -36.49
CA ILE A 309 1.48 -32.14 -35.29
C ILE A 309 1.40 -30.61 -35.35
N SER A 310 0.29 -30.04 -34.91
CA SER A 310 0.12 -28.60 -34.76
C SER A 310 0.26 -28.19 -33.29
N PHE A 311 0.25 -26.89 -33.01
CA PHE A 311 0.24 -26.38 -31.65
C PHE A 311 -0.89 -27.03 -30.86
N THR A 312 -0.55 -27.56 -29.69
CA THR A 312 -1.46 -28.37 -28.88
C THR A 312 -1.37 -27.92 -27.43
N VAL A 313 -2.53 -27.82 -26.78
CA VAL A 313 -2.65 -27.59 -25.34
C VAL A 313 -3.19 -28.85 -24.68
N LEU A 314 -2.50 -29.30 -23.64
CA LEU A 314 -2.89 -30.49 -22.86
C LEU A 314 -3.08 -30.14 -21.39
N ASP A 315 -3.89 -30.93 -20.70
CA ASP A 315 -3.94 -30.92 -19.24
C ASP A 315 -2.67 -31.58 -18.68
N LEU A 316 -1.96 -30.90 -17.78
CA LEU A 316 -0.70 -31.37 -17.20
C LEU A 316 -0.86 -32.66 -16.37
N ASN A 317 -2.04 -32.87 -15.78
CA ASN A 317 -2.29 -34.00 -14.90
C ASN A 317 -2.79 -35.25 -15.65
N THR A 318 -3.63 -35.07 -16.67
CA THR A 318 -4.21 -36.19 -17.43
C THR A 318 -3.49 -36.47 -18.74
N LEU A 319 -2.73 -35.51 -19.27
CA LEU A 319 -2.15 -35.52 -20.62
C LEU A 319 -3.20 -35.66 -21.74
N GLU A 320 -4.45 -35.32 -21.43
CA GLU A 320 -5.52 -35.20 -22.43
C GLU A 320 -5.40 -33.88 -23.16
N GLU A 321 -5.62 -33.93 -24.46
CA GLU A 321 -5.69 -32.75 -25.32
C GLU A 321 -6.91 -31.90 -24.94
N ILE A 322 -6.68 -30.62 -24.67
CA ILE A 322 -7.72 -29.62 -24.43
C ILE A 322 -8.16 -29.03 -25.77
N TYR A 323 -7.22 -28.53 -26.56
CA TYR A 323 -7.44 -28.05 -27.93
C TYR A 323 -6.13 -28.03 -28.74
N SER A 324 -6.26 -27.91 -30.07
CA SER A 324 -5.15 -27.69 -31.01
C SER A 324 -5.43 -26.49 -31.92
N ILE A 325 -4.39 -25.98 -32.59
CA ILE A 325 -4.50 -24.92 -33.61
C ILE A 325 -3.79 -25.37 -34.88
N ASP A 326 -4.54 -25.88 -35.86
CA ASP A 326 -4.02 -26.59 -37.03
C ASP A 326 -2.94 -25.82 -37.82
N ASN A 327 -3.07 -24.50 -37.95
CA ASN A 327 -2.19 -23.65 -38.76
C ASN A 327 -0.90 -23.21 -38.06
N ILE A 328 -0.74 -23.52 -36.78
CA ILE A 328 0.48 -23.20 -36.02
C ILE A 328 1.29 -24.50 -35.93
N ALA A 329 2.07 -24.81 -36.96
CA ALA A 329 3.04 -25.90 -36.93
C ALA A 329 4.44 -25.31 -36.75
N GLY A 330 5.23 -25.85 -35.83
CA GLY A 330 6.65 -25.53 -35.75
C GLY A 330 7.43 -26.04 -34.56
N SER A 331 8.74 -26.11 -34.78
CA SER A 331 9.78 -26.45 -33.80
C SER A 331 10.11 -25.31 -32.83
N CYS A 332 9.53 -24.12 -33.02
CA CYS A 332 9.75 -22.97 -32.14
C CYS A 332 9.04 -23.20 -30.79
N LYS A 333 9.72 -22.86 -29.69
CA LYS A 333 9.13 -22.83 -28.35
C LYS A 333 8.09 -21.71 -28.23
N PRO A 334 6.93 -21.94 -27.58
CA PRO A 334 6.02 -20.86 -27.22
C PRO A 334 6.67 -19.92 -26.20
N ILE A 335 6.48 -18.60 -26.37
CA ILE A 335 6.66 -17.64 -25.27
C ILE A 335 5.32 -17.52 -24.55
N LEU A 336 5.33 -17.49 -23.21
CA LEU A 336 4.14 -17.28 -22.38
C LEU A 336 4.33 -16.03 -21.49
N SER A 337 3.36 -15.11 -21.49
CA SER A 337 3.28 -13.99 -20.55
C SER A 337 2.18 -14.20 -19.52
N THR A 338 2.54 -14.05 -18.24
CA THR A 338 1.64 -14.07 -17.08
C THR A 338 1.27 -12.67 -16.58
N ALA A 339 1.71 -11.61 -17.26
CA ALA A 339 1.46 -10.21 -16.86
C ALA A 339 -0.02 -9.86 -16.72
N TYR A 340 -0.88 -10.65 -17.34
CA TYR A 340 -2.33 -10.49 -17.34
C TYR A 340 -3.02 -11.43 -16.35
N ALA A 341 -2.31 -12.36 -15.71
CA ALA A 341 -2.90 -13.37 -14.85
C ALA A 341 -3.45 -12.76 -13.56
N SER A 342 -4.71 -13.07 -13.24
CA SER A 342 -5.35 -12.69 -11.99
C SER A 342 -6.46 -13.67 -11.63
N ASP A 343 -6.87 -13.70 -10.37
CA ASP A 343 -8.02 -14.52 -9.97
C ASP A 343 -9.31 -14.10 -10.69
N ASP A 344 -9.48 -12.79 -10.95
CA ASP A 344 -10.67 -12.23 -11.60
C ASP A 344 -10.80 -12.67 -13.07
N ASN A 345 -9.71 -13.01 -13.77
CA ASN A 345 -9.72 -13.50 -15.15
C ASN A 345 -9.28 -14.96 -15.29
N HIS A 346 -9.35 -15.73 -14.20
CA HIS A 346 -9.02 -17.16 -14.17
C HIS A 346 -7.59 -17.46 -14.63
N GLN A 347 -6.67 -16.60 -14.22
CA GLN A 347 -5.23 -16.70 -14.49
C GLN A 347 -4.96 -16.69 -16.00
N GLU A 348 -5.49 -15.68 -16.70
CA GLU A 348 -5.30 -15.51 -18.15
C GLU A 348 -3.83 -15.28 -18.51
N VAL A 349 -3.37 -15.98 -19.54
CA VAL A 349 -2.02 -15.88 -20.10
C VAL A 349 -2.05 -15.58 -21.59
N GLN A 350 -0.99 -14.95 -22.09
CA GLN A 350 -0.81 -14.67 -23.52
C GLN A 350 0.37 -15.47 -24.05
N LEU A 351 0.18 -16.23 -25.12
CA LEU A 351 1.22 -17.02 -25.76
C LEU A 351 1.53 -16.54 -27.17
N TYR A 352 2.79 -16.69 -27.57
CA TYR A 352 3.30 -16.23 -28.87
C TYR A 352 4.07 -17.32 -29.58
N MET A 353 3.81 -17.44 -30.88
CA MET A 353 4.39 -18.46 -31.76
C MET A 353 4.65 -17.87 -33.15
N ILE A 354 5.68 -18.38 -33.82
CA ILE A 354 5.91 -18.18 -35.26
C ILE A 354 5.82 -19.53 -35.96
N ASN A 355 5.18 -19.59 -37.13
CA ASN A 355 5.08 -20.85 -37.87
C ASN A 355 6.43 -21.23 -38.52
N TYR A 356 6.85 -22.47 -38.32
CA TYR A 356 8.11 -23.02 -38.83
C TYR A 356 8.17 -23.00 -40.37
N ALA A 357 7.14 -23.57 -41.01
CA ALA A 357 7.00 -23.53 -42.45
C ALA A 357 5.97 -22.47 -42.82
N TYR A 358 6.25 -21.74 -43.89
CA TYR A 358 5.29 -20.80 -44.45
C TYR A 358 3.96 -21.50 -44.79
N ASP A 359 2.86 -20.75 -44.69
CA ASP A 359 1.52 -21.26 -44.98
C ASP A 359 1.35 -21.61 -46.48
N SER A 360 0.16 -22.04 -46.89
CA SER A 360 -0.13 -22.32 -48.30
C SER A 360 0.09 -21.12 -49.24
N ASN A 361 0.11 -19.90 -48.70
CA ASN A 361 0.35 -18.64 -49.42
C ASN A 361 1.82 -18.19 -49.37
N ARG A 362 2.71 -19.00 -48.78
CA ARG A 362 4.13 -18.69 -48.54
C ARG A 362 4.36 -17.52 -47.59
N GLN A 363 3.49 -17.38 -46.59
CA GLN A 363 3.59 -16.36 -45.55
C GLN A 363 3.96 -16.97 -44.20
N THR A 364 4.67 -16.17 -43.41
CA THR A 364 4.97 -16.46 -42.00
C THR A 364 4.28 -15.42 -41.14
N HIS A 365 3.75 -15.84 -40.01
CA HIS A 365 2.95 -15.02 -39.12
C HIS A 365 3.45 -15.09 -37.68
N LEU A 366 3.33 -13.96 -36.98
CA LEU A 366 3.38 -13.92 -35.52
C LEU A 366 1.97 -14.15 -34.98
N TYR A 367 1.78 -15.27 -34.30
CA TYR A 367 0.53 -15.66 -33.66
C TYR A 367 0.50 -15.20 -32.22
N HIS A 368 -0.69 -14.81 -31.76
CA HIS A 368 -1.01 -14.54 -30.37
C HIS A 368 -2.18 -15.43 -29.95
N ILE A 369 -2.03 -16.13 -28.84
CA ILE A 369 -3.00 -17.06 -28.28
C ILE A 369 -3.33 -16.59 -26.86
N THR A 370 -4.61 -16.44 -26.55
CA THR A 370 -5.05 -16.14 -25.18
C THR A 370 -5.58 -17.43 -24.55
N ASP A 371 -5.07 -17.79 -23.37
CA ASP A 371 -5.55 -18.97 -22.64
C ASP A 371 -5.82 -18.67 -21.16
N ASN A 372 -6.68 -19.46 -20.52
CA ASN A 372 -6.93 -19.42 -19.08
C ASN A 372 -7.36 -20.80 -18.58
N GLN A 373 -7.52 -20.97 -17.26
CA GLN A 373 -7.86 -22.28 -16.67
C GLN A 373 -9.13 -22.92 -17.23
N LEU A 374 -10.12 -22.11 -17.63
CA LEU A 374 -11.44 -22.58 -18.03
C LEU A 374 -11.56 -22.87 -19.53
N ASN A 375 -10.67 -22.33 -20.35
CA ASN A 375 -10.74 -22.45 -21.81
C ASN A 375 -10.73 -23.91 -22.28
N LYS A 376 -11.65 -24.25 -23.19
CA LYS A 376 -11.76 -25.58 -23.83
C LYS A 376 -11.60 -25.54 -25.34
N THR A 377 -11.46 -24.35 -25.92
CA THR A 377 -11.30 -24.13 -27.35
C THR A 377 -10.24 -23.06 -27.56
N ALA A 378 -9.52 -23.12 -28.68
CA ALA A 378 -8.50 -22.14 -28.99
C ALA A 378 -9.09 -20.72 -29.13
N ASN A 379 -8.43 -19.73 -28.50
CA ASN A 379 -8.65 -18.31 -28.75
C ASN A 379 -7.32 -17.71 -29.22
N TYR A 380 -7.25 -17.34 -30.50
CA TYR A 380 -6.01 -16.87 -31.11
C TYR A 380 -6.26 -15.90 -32.26
N GLN A 381 -5.25 -15.10 -32.57
CA GLN A 381 -5.25 -14.12 -33.66
C GLN A 381 -3.85 -13.99 -34.27
N LEU A 382 -3.79 -13.37 -35.45
CA LEU A 382 -2.53 -12.98 -36.10
C LEU A 382 -2.18 -11.56 -35.64
N LEU A 383 -0.98 -11.38 -35.07
CA LEU A 383 -0.49 -10.03 -34.76
C LEU A 383 0.26 -9.41 -35.93
N TYR A 384 0.95 -10.22 -36.73
CA TYR A 384 1.70 -9.74 -37.87
C TYR A 384 1.84 -10.80 -38.96
N THR A 385 1.88 -10.38 -40.22
CA THR A 385 2.20 -11.23 -41.37
C THR A 385 3.44 -10.69 -42.06
N LEU A 386 4.48 -11.51 -42.15
CA LEU A 386 5.75 -11.14 -42.75
C LEU A 386 5.66 -11.03 -44.27
N ASP A 387 6.48 -10.15 -44.83
CA ASP A 387 6.64 -10.03 -46.26
C ASP A 387 7.22 -11.33 -46.85
N THR A 388 6.73 -11.72 -48.03
CA THR A 388 7.15 -12.96 -48.71
C THR A 388 8.65 -13.00 -49.05
N SER A 389 9.29 -11.84 -49.24
CA SER A 389 10.75 -11.73 -49.46
C SER A 389 11.57 -12.17 -48.24
N ILE A 390 11.00 -12.05 -47.04
CA ILE A 390 11.59 -12.47 -45.77
C ILE A 390 11.16 -13.89 -45.40
N SER A 391 9.89 -14.24 -45.70
CA SER A 391 9.21 -15.47 -45.26
C SER A 391 9.65 -16.75 -45.98
N SER A 392 10.44 -16.66 -47.06
CA SER A 392 10.71 -17.76 -48.00
C SER A 392 11.62 -18.91 -47.50
N ASN A 393 11.80 -19.09 -46.19
CA ASN A 393 12.53 -20.21 -45.63
C ASN A 393 11.94 -20.66 -44.27
N TYR A 394 12.41 -21.79 -43.76
CA TYR A 394 12.02 -22.35 -42.48
C TYR A 394 12.49 -21.49 -41.30
N TRP A 395 11.58 -21.26 -40.36
CA TRP A 395 11.78 -20.55 -39.11
C TRP A 395 12.08 -21.58 -38.03
N ASN A 396 13.36 -21.93 -37.94
CA ASN A 396 13.83 -23.01 -37.06
C ASN A 396 14.07 -22.51 -35.64
N GLY A 397 14.18 -21.20 -35.45
CA GLY A 397 14.60 -20.59 -34.20
C GLY A 397 13.47 -20.28 -33.23
N ASN A 398 13.80 -20.27 -31.94
CA ASN A 398 12.89 -19.80 -30.90
C ASN A 398 12.60 -18.31 -31.05
N LEU A 399 11.39 -17.90 -30.64
CA LEU A 399 11.14 -16.49 -30.40
C LEU A 399 11.90 -16.07 -29.13
N ILE A 400 12.55 -14.92 -29.19
CA ILE A 400 13.25 -14.33 -28.06
C ILE A 400 12.51 -13.07 -27.63
N MET A 401 12.24 -12.94 -26.33
CA MET A 401 11.57 -11.79 -25.75
C MET A 401 12.58 -10.77 -25.21
N ASP A 402 12.36 -9.50 -25.55
CA ASP A 402 12.93 -8.30 -24.94
C ASP A 402 11.79 -7.43 -24.38
N GLU A 403 12.11 -6.36 -23.65
CA GLU A 403 11.14 -5.58 -22.86
C GLU A 403 9.97 -5.10 -23.72
N ASN A 404 10.28 -4.69 -24.96
CA ASN A 404 9.32 -4.15 -25.91
C ASN A 404 9.45 -4.76 -27.30
N SER A 405 10.06 -5.95 -27.43
CA SER A 405 10.28 -6.56 -28.74
C SER A 405 10.34 -8.08 -28.71
N PHE A 406 9.86 -8.73 -29.75
CA PHE A 406 10.19 -10.13 -30.06
C PHE A 406 11.25 -10.19 -31.15
N TYR A 407 12.16 -11.17 -31.06
CA TYR A 407 13.10 -11.49 -32.13
C TYR A 407 12.85 -12.89 -32.65
N ALA A 408 12.80 -13.03 -33.98
CA ALA A 408 12.67 -14.30 -34.66
C ALA A 408 13.84 -14.51 -35.62
N TYR A 409 14.31 -15.74 -35.75
CA TYR A 409 15.40 -16.10 -36.66
C TYR A 409 14.97 -17.20 -37.62
N ASN A 410 15.41 -17.10 -38.88
CA ASN A 410 15.15 -18.13 -39.89
C ASN A 410 16.43 -18.80 -40.38
N GLY A 411 16.28 -20.02 -40.92
CA GLY A 411 17.38 -20.84 -41.43
C GLY A 411 18.09 -20.28 -42.66
N ASN A 412 17.73 -19.08 -43.11
CA ASN A 412 18.43 -18.35 -44.16
C ASN A 412 19.39 -17.30 -43.59
N GLY A 413 19.41 -17.09 -42.27
CA GLY A 413 20.24 -16.06 -41.66
C GLY A 413 19.58 -14.69 -41.58
N THR A 414 18.26 -14.64 -41.44
CA THR A 414 17.52 -13.39 -41.24
C THR A 414 16.98 -13.33 -39.81
N ILE A 415 17.27 -12.24 -39.11
CA ILE A 415 16.65 -11.89 -37.84
C ILE A 415 15.55 -10.87 -38.12
N VAL A 416 14.37 -11.06 -37.55
CA VAL A 416 13.28 -10.08 -37.55
C VAL A 416 13.02 -9.62 -36.13
N LYS A 417 12.93 -8.31 -35.95
CA LYS A 417 12.47 -7.65 -34.73
C LYS A 417 11.00 -7.27 -34.90
N PHE A 418 10.15 -7.66 -33.97
CA PHE A 418 8.79 -7.19 -33.81
C PHE A 418 8.75 -6.29 -32.57
N GLY A 419 8.87 -4.98 -32.75
CA GLY A 419 8.64 -4.05 -31.65
C GLY A 419 7.18 -4.09 -31.21
N PHE A 420 6.91 -3.68 -29.98
CA PHE A 420 5.56 -3.46 -29.50
C PHE A 420 5.47 -2.38 -28.42
N ASP A 421 4.28 -1.78 -28.31
CA ASP A 421 3.94 -0.79 -27.28
C ASP A 421 2.64 -1.20 -26.58
N THR A 422 2.76 -1.68 -25.34
CA THR A 422 1.63 -2.14 -24.51
C THR A 422 0.87 -0.99 -23.85
N ASN A 423 1.31 0.27 -24.03
CA ASN A 423 0.57 1.45 -23.59
C ASN A 423 -0.45 1.92 -24.62
N ILE A 424 -0.39 1.42 -25.86
CA ILE A 424 -1.43 1.67 -26.86
C ILE A 424 -2.70 1.02 -26.33
N GLN A 425 -3.67 1.87 -25.96
CA GLN A 425 -4.91 1.45 -25.35
C GLN A 425 -5.80 0.75 -26.38
N THR A 426 -6.19 -0.48 -26.05
CA THR A 426 -7.01 -1.32 -26.92
C THR A 426 -8.46 -1.36 -26.47
N GLU A 427 -9.35 -1.80 -27.35
CA GLU A 427 -10.74 -2.15 -27.00
C GLU A 427 -10.80 -3.10 -25.78
N LYS A 428 -9.87 -4.07 -25.72
CA LYS A 428 -9.77 -5.02 -24.60
C LYS A 428 -9.43 -4.32 -23.29
N ASP A 429 -8.55 -3.32 -23.31
CA ASP A 429 -8.19 -2.54 -22.12
C ASP A 429 -9.36 -1.69 -21.62
N GLU A 430 -10.09 -1.05 -22.54
CA GLU A 430 -11.29 -0.28 -22.18
C GLU A 430 -12.37 -1.17 -21.57
N GLN A 431 -12.60 -2.36 -22.12
CA GLN A 431 -13.55 -3.32 -21.55
C GLN A 431 -13.15 -3.76 -20.13
N LEU A 432 -11.86 -3.99 -19.90
CA LEU A 432 -11.35 -4.36 -18.57
C LEU A 432 -11.55 -3.23 -17.55
N ILE A 433 -11.32 -1.98 -17.96
CA ILE A 433 -11.58 -0.80 -17.13
C ILE A 433 -13.07 -0.69 -16.81
N VAL A 434 -13.96 -0.86 -17.80
CA VAL A 434 -15.43 -0.87 -17.58
C VAL A 434 -15.82 -1.91 -16.52
N ASN A 435 -15.32 -3.13 -16.64
CA ASN A 435 -15.63 -4.21 -15.70
C ASN A 435 -15.17 -3.87 -14.28
N LYS A 436 -13.95 -3.31 -14.14
CA LYS A 436 -13.41 -2.85 -12.86
C LYS A 436 -14.25 -1.73 -12.25
N LEU A 437 -14.61 -0.72 -13.04
CA LEU A 437 -15.42 0.41 -12.59
C LEU A 437 -16.79 -0.07 -12.09
N ASN A 438 -17.47 -0.93 -12.84
CA ASN A 438 -18.77 -1.46 -12.45
C ASN A 438 -18.71 -2.20 -11.10
N LYS A 439 -17.65 -2.98 -10.85
CA LYS A 439 -17.41 -3.66 -9.56
C LYS A 439 -17.17 -2.66 -8.42
N GLN A 440 -16.36 -1.63 -8.66
CA GLN A 440 -16.10 -0.59 -7.67
C GLN A 440 -17.37 0.21 -7.33
N ILE A 441 -18.14 0.64 -8.34
CA ILE A 441 -19.37 1.41 -8.16
C ILE A 441 -20.43 0.61 -7.39
N ALA A 442 -20.55 -0.68 -7.68
CA ALA A 442 -21.46 -1.58 -6.97
C ALA A 442 -21.16 -1.68 -5.46
N SER A 443 -19.89 -1.50 -5.06
CA SER A 443 -19.48 -1.55 -3.65
C SER A 443 -19.66 -0.23 -2.87
N LEU A 444 -19.97 0.87 -3.57
CA LEU A 444 -20.10 2.20 -2.93
C LEU A 444 -21.31 2.27 -1.99
N PRO A 445 -21.20 2.99 -0.85
CA PRO A 445 -22.29 3.15 0.11
C PRO A 445 -23.47 3.93 -0.48
N THR A 446 -24.56 3.96 0.27
CA THR A 446 -25.70 4.85 -0.01
C THR A 446 -25.37 6.29 0.41
N LYS A 447 -26.08 7.25 -0.18
CA LYS A 447 -25.93 8.69 0.12
C LYS A 447 -26.09 9.06 1.60
N ASP A 448 -26.89 8.31 2.35
CA ASP A 448 -27.13 8.56 3.77
C ASP A 448 -25.97 8.06 4.67
N ASN A 449 -25.08 7.22 4.13
CA ASN A 449 -24.00 6.54 4.86
C ASN A 449 -22.62 6.79 4.23
N VAL A 450 -22.44 7.88 3.49
CA VAL A 450 -21.16 8.22 2.86
C VAL A 450 -20.23 8.97 3.81
N SER A 451 -19.01 8.44 3.98
CA SER A 451 -17.96 9.07 4.77
C SER A 451 -17.08 9.97 3.91
N ILE A 452 -16.59 11.07 4.47
CA ILE A 452 -15.62 11.95 3.79
C ILE A 452 -14.31 11.23 3.40
N LYS A 453 -13.95 10.13 4.07
CA LYS A 453 -12.79 9.30 3.70
C LYS A 453 -12.88 8.67 2.31
N LEU A 454 -14.07 8.68 1.69
CA LEU A 454 -14.28 8.10 0.38
C LEU A 454 -13.78 8.99 -0.78
N ASP A 455 -13.40 10.25 -0.51
CA ASP A 455 -13.04 11.23 -1.55
C ASP A 455 -12.06 10.67 -2.59
N ASN A 456 -10.88 10.19 -2.15
CA ASN A 456 -9.87 9.62 -3.04
C ASN A 456 -10.43 8.48 -3.92
N GLN A 457 -11.25 7.60 -3.35
CA GLN A 457 -11.83 6.48 -4.11
C GLN A 457 -12.81 6.97 -5.18
N LEU A 458 -13.63 7.99 -4.87
CA LEU A 458 -14.55 8.59 -5.84
C LEU A 458 -13.79 9.30 -6.97
N GLN A 459 -12.75 10.06 -6.63
CA GLN A 459 -11.89 10.74 -7.59
C GLN A 459 -11.18 9.75 -8.53
N GLU A 460 -10.68 8.63 -8.01
CA GLU A 460 -10.07 7.57 -8.81
C GLU A 460 -11.06 6.97 -9.82
N ILE A 461 -12.30 6.69 -9.38
CA ILE A 461 -13.37 6.15 -10.25
C ILE A 461 -13.70 7.16 -11.36
N LEU A 462 -13.90 8.43 -11.03
CA LEU A 462 -14.23 9.48 -12.00
C LEU A 462 -13.08 9.73 -12.98
N SER A 463 -11.84 9.71 -12.51
CA SER A 463 -10.64 9.84 -13.35
C SER A 463 -10.52 8.69 -14.33
N ALA A 464 -10.68 7.45 -13.87
CA ALA A 464 -10.65 6.27 -14.73
C ALA A 464 -11.80 6.26 -15.75
N TYR A 465 -13.02 6.62 -15.33
CA TYR A 465 -14.16 6.79 -16.23
C TYR A 465 -13.90 7.84 -17.32
N SER A 466 -13.25 8.95 -16.99
CA SER A 466 -12.99 10.04 -17.95
C SER A 466 -12.10 9.63 -19.11
N LYS A 467 -11.22 8.65 -18.90
CA LYS A 467 -10.24 8.12 -19.88
C LYS A 467 -10.84 7.13 -20.87
N LEU A 468 -12.05 6.62 -20.62
CA LEU A 468 -12.75 5.75 -21.56
C LEU A 468 -13.25 6.52 -22.78
N SER A 469 -13.27 5.86 -23.92
CA SER A 469 -13.94 6.32 -25.14
C SER A 469 -15.47 6.36 -24.96
N ASP A 470 -16.17 7.07 -25.84
CA ASP A 470 -17.61 7.31 -25.73
C ASP A 470 -18.45 6.03 -25.82
N GLU A 471 -17.96 5.01 -26.52
CA GLU A 471 -18.60 3.69 -26.61
C GLU A 471 -18.55 2.96 -25.26
N TYR A 472 -17.37 2.92 -24.63
CA TYR A 472 -17.17 2.20 -23.37
C TYR A 472 -17.72 2.94 -22.16
N LYS A 473 -17.77 4.27 -22.19
CA LYS A 473 -18.47 5.07 -21.17
C LYS A 473 -19.94 4.65 -21.02
N GLN A 474 -20.61 4.30 -22.11
CA GLN A 474 -22.02 3.86 -22.08
C GLN A 474 -22.21 2.51 -21.39
N GLN A 475 -21.15 1.73 -21.21
CA GLN A 475 -21.18 0.44 -20.53
C GLN A 475 -20.96 0.54 -19.00
N VAL A 476 -20.53 1.70 -18.49
CA VAL A 476 -20.37 1.92 -17.05
C VAL A 476 -21.72 2.26 -16.42
N VAL A 477 -22.17 1.41 -15.51
CA VAL A 477 -23.49 1.49 -14.88
C VAL A 477 -23.40 2.33 -13.59
N GLU A 478 -24.44 3.10 -13.29
CA GLU A 478 -24.56 3.92 -12.07
C GLU A 478 -23.46 4.98 -11.87
N ILE A 479 -22.79 5.46 -12.91
CA ILE A 479 -21.77 6.51 -12.76
C ILE A 479 -22.31 7.81 -12.14
N ASP A 480 -23.60 8.11 -12.32
CA ASP A 480 -24.23 9.28 -11.72
C ASP A 480 -24.36 9.18 -10.19
N LYS A 481 -24.44 7.95 -9.63
CA LYS A 481 -24.34 7.72 -8.18
C LYS A 481 -23.00 8.22 -7.64
N VAL A 482 -21.91 7.98 -8.37
CA VAL A 482 -20.55 8.39 -7.97
C VAL A 482 -20.46 9.92 -7.87
N LYS A 483 -20.97 10.64 -8.87
CA LYS A 483 -21.00 12.11 -8.90
C LYS A 483 -21.87 12.68 -7.78
N GLU A 484 -23.00 12.04 -7.47
CA GLU A 484 -23.85 12.45 -6.34
C GLU A 484 -23.10 12.31 -5.00
N LEU A 485 -22.41 11.18 -4.80
CA LEU A 485 -21.63 10.92 -3.58
C LEU A 485 -20.45 11.90 -3.44
N GLU A 486 -19.73 12.18 -4.52
CA GLU A 486 -18.61 13.15 -4.54
C GLU A 486 -19.08 14.52 -4.05
N LYS A 487 -20.20 15.01 -4.60
CA LYS A 487 -20.79 16.28 -4.19
C LYS A 487 -21.15 16.31 -2.70
N ILE A 488 -21.72 15.21 -2.17
CA ILE A 488 -22.07 15.13 -0.75
C ILE A 488 -20.82 15.17 0.12
N VAL A 489 -19.76 14.45 -0.25
CA VAL A 489 -18.49 14.45 0.46
C VAL A 489 -17.90 15.86 0.50
N ASP A 490 -17.81 16.54 -0.64
CA ASP A 490 -17.34 17.93 -0.75
C ASP A 490 -18.11 18.90 0.16
N GLU A 491 -19.43 18.77 0.21
CA GLU A 491 -20.30 19.61 1.04
C GLU A 491 -20.06 19.34 2.54
N GLN A 492 -19.94 18.08 2.95
CA GLN A 492 -19.67 17.68 4.33
C GLN A 492 -18.28 18.15 4.81
N GLU A 493 -17.24 18.03 3.98
CA GLU A 493 -15.91 18.51 4.31
C GLU A 493 -15.86 20.03 4.55
N LYS A 494 -16.56 20.80 3.70
CA LYS A 494 -16.68 22.26 3.87
C LYS A 494 -17.39 22.62 5.17
N LEU A 495 -18.48 21.91 5.51
CA LEU A 495 -19.20 22.13 6.76
C LEU A 495 -18.33 21.85 7.99
N ILE A 496 -17.63 20.71 8.01
CA ILE A 496 -16.75 20.32 9.11
C ILE A 496 -15.62 21.32 9.29
N LYS A 497 -14.93 21.67 8.18
CA LYS A 497 -13.83 22.64 8.22
C LYS A 497 -14.30 23.99 8.77
N LYS A 498 -15.43 24.50 8.26
CA LYS A 498 -15.98 25.78 8.70
C LYS A 498 -16.37 25.73 10.19
N LEU A 499 -17.02 24.65 10.64
CA LEU A 499 -17.39 24.48 12.04
C LEU A 499 -16.18 24.44 12.96
N ASN A 500 -15.12 23.70 12.61
CA ASN A 500 -13.88 23.66 13.41
C ASN A 500 -13.24 25.05 13.51
N GLU A 501 -13.21 25.82 12.41
CA GLU A 501 -12.74 27.21 12.42
C GLU A 501 -13.61 28.10 13.32
N ASP A 502 -14.93 27.95 13.27
CA ASP A 502 -15.86 28.78 14.05
C ASP A 502 -15.78 28.46 15.55
N ILE A 503 -15.65 27.19 15.94
CA ILE A 503 -15.44 26.80 17.34
C ILE A 503 -14.19 27.48 17.90
N ILE A 504 -13.08 27.46 17.17
CA ILE A 504 -11.81 28.04 17.63
C ILE A 504 -11.86 29.57 17.71
N ASN A 505 -12.51 30.22 16.74
CA ASN A 505 -12.46 31.67 16.61
C ASN A 505 -13.55 32.40 17.41
N GLU A 506 -14.72 31.77 17.60
CA GLU A 506 -15.89 32.41 18.20
C GLU A 506 -16.16 31.98 19.64
N LEU A 507 -15.62 30.83 20.08
CA LEU A 507 -15.81 30.32 21.42
C LEU A 507 -14.53 30.45 22.25
N ASN A 508 -14.61 31.15 23.38
CA ASN A 508 -13.55 31.18 24.37
C ASN A 508 -14.03 30.56 25.68
N ILE A 509 -13.64 29.30 25.89
CA ILE A 509 -14.10 28.50 27.04
C ILE A 509 -13.72 29.09 28.41
N TYR A 510 -12.70 29.95 28.46
CA TYR A 510 -12.26 30.63 29.69
C TYR A 510 -13.14 31.83 30.06
N TYR A 511 -13.95 32.36 29.14
CA TYR A 511 -14.72 33.60 29.30
C TYR A 511 -16.19 33.48 28.89
N ILE A 512 -16.81 32.31 29.12
CA ILE A 512 -18.22 32.08 28.78
C ILE A 512 -19.14 32.91 29.68
N SER A 513 -20.05 33.65 29.04
CA SER A 513 -21.06 34.51 29.66
C SER A 513 -22.48 34.19 29.17
N LYS A 514 -23.50 34.80 29.79
CA LYS A 514 -24.90 34.67 29.34
C LYS A 514 -25.12 35.19 27.91
N ASN A 515 -24.28 36.11 27.43
CA ASN A 515 -24.44 36.75 26.11
C ASN A 515 -23.99 35.85 24.96
N ASP A 516 -23.22 34.80 25.24
CA ASP A 516 -22.67 33.89 24.22
C ASP A 516 -23.70 32.84 23.75
N GLU A 517 -24.93 32.86 24.28
CA GLU A 517 -25.98 31.88 23.98
C GLU A 517 -26.30 31.78 22.48
N SER A 518 -26.32 32.91 21.77
CA SER A 518 -26.61 32.91 20.33
C SER A 518 -25.52 32.17 19.54
N ILE A 519 -24.25 32.39 19.89
CA ILE A 519 -23.09 31.78 19.23
C ILE A 519 -23.11 30.27 19.47
N VAL A 520 -23.27 29.84 20.73
CA VAL A 520 -23.31 28.42 21.08
C VAL A 520 -24.45 27.68 20.37
N ASN A 521 -25.64 28.27 20.31
CA ASN A 521 -26.78 27.66 19.60
C ASN A 521 -26.55 27.57 18.09
N GLU A 522 -25.87 28.54 17.48
CA GLU A 522 -25.49 28.49 16.06
C GLU A 522 -24.50 27.36 15.76
N LEU A 523 -23.47 27.20 16.60
CA LEU A 523 -22.49 26.12 16.49
C LEU A 523 -23.17 24.73 16.60
N ILE A 524 -24.11 24.57 17.53
CA ILE A 524 -24.89 23.32 17.66
C ILE A 524 -25.73 23.05 16.40
N SER A 525 -26.44 24.06 15.90
CA SER A 525 -27.26 23.95 14.66
C SER A 525 -26.40 23.60 13.44
N ASN A 526 -25.17 24.12 13.33
CA ASN A 526 -24.25 23.78 12.25
C ASN A 526 -23.73 22.34 12.38
N TYR A 527 -23.46 21.86 13.60
CA TYR A 527 -23.10 20.46 13.86
C TYR A 527 -24.21 19.48 13.45
N GLU A 528 -25.48 19.83 13.65
CA GLU A 528 -26.62 18.98 13.27
C GLU A 528 -26.77 18.77 11.76
N LYS A 529 -26.20 19.65 10.93
CA LYS A 529 -26.17 19.51 9.45
C LYS A 529 -25.15 18.48 8.96
N ILE A 530 -24.23 18.04 9.84
CA ILE A 530 -23.20 17.06 9.51
C ILE A 530 -23.79 15.65 9.64
N HIS A 531 -23.59 14.82 8.62
CA HIS A 531 -24.03 13.43 8.61
C HIS A 531 -23.43 12.67 9.80
N GLN A 532 -24.20 11.75 10.38
CA GLN A 532 -23.82 11.07 11.61
C GLN A 532 -22.46 10.35 11.51
N ILE A 533 -22.13 9.77 10.35
CA ILE A 533 -20.85 9.07 10.10
C ILE A 533 -19.64 10.03 10.03
N ASN A 534 -19.87 11.33 9.82
CA ASN A 534 -18.82 12.35 9.68
C ASN A 534 -18.69 13.26 10.91
N LYS A 535 -19.53 13.08 11.93
CA LYS A 535 -19.51 13.91 13.15
C LYS A 535 -18.23 13.76 13.97
N ASP A 536 -17.58 12.61 13.91
CA ASP A 536 -16.33 12.34 14.64
C ASP A 536 -15.13 13.14 14.10
N TYR A 537 -15.28 13.83 12.97
CA TYR A 537 -14.25 14.69 12.38
C TYR A 537 -14.36 16.16 12.81
N VAL A 538 -15.36 16.50 13.64
CA VAL A 538 -15.48 17.81 14.26
C VAL A 538 -14.63 17.84 15.53
N GLU A 539 -13.70 18.78 15.61
CA GLU A 539 -12.77 18.93 16.73
C GLU A 539 -13.35 19.86 17.79
N ASN A 540 -13.02 19.62 19.06
CA ASN A 540 -13.41 20.47 20.19
C ASN A 540 -14.92 20.71 20.37
N TYR A 541 -15.77 19.88 19.79
CA TYR A 541 -17.23 20.01 19.95
C TYR A 541 -17.69 19.85 21.41
N GLN A 542 -16.91 19.17 22.24
CA GLN A 542 -17.17 19.08 23.68
C GLN A 542 -17.18 20.46 24.35
N ASP A 543 -16.31 21.38 23.93
CA ASP A 543 -16.26 22.74 24.48
C ASP A 543 -17.56 23.50 24.21
N VAL A 544 -18.21 23.24 23.07
CA VAL A 544 -19.53 23.81 22.74
C VAL A 544 -20.61 23.30 23.69
N LEU A 545 -20.59 22.01 24.01
CA LEU A 545 -21.53 21.40 24.96
C LEU A 545 -21.30 21.91 26.39
N ASP A 546 -20.04 22.05 26.78
CA ASP A 546 -19.65 22.58 28.09
C ASP A 546 -20.07 24.05 28.22
N ALA A 547 -19.83 24.86 27.19
CA ALA A 547 -20.29 26.25 27.14
C ALA A 547 -21.82 26.34 27.26
N LYS A 548 -22.58 25.47 26.58
CA LYS A 548 -24.04 25.42 26.71
C LYS A 548 -24.48 25.14 28.14
N ASN A 549 -23.84 24.18 28.80
CA ASN A 549 -24.11 23.86 30.20
C ASN A 549 -23.76 25.03 31.13
N ILE A 550 -22.62 25.69 30.93
CA ILE A 550 -22.21 26.88 31.70
C ILE A 550 -23.29 27.96 31.61
N ILE A 551 -23.74 28.30 30.41
CA ILE A 551 -24.78 29.33 30.18
C ILE A 551 -26.08 28.96 30.91
N ASP A 552 -26.52 27.71 30.85
CA ASP A 552 -27.74 27.25 31.52
C ASP A 552 -27.67 27.35 33.05
N GLN A 553 -26.48 27.17 33.64
CA GLN A 553 -26.23 27.35 35.08
C GLN A 553 -26.14 28.83 35.45
N LEU A 554 -25.47 29.65 34.63
CA LEU A 554 -25.39 31.09 34.86
C LEU A 554 -26.77 31.74 34.91
N LYS A 555 -27.72 31.28 34.07
CA LYS A 555 -29.13 31.73 34.11
C LYS A 555 -29.82 31.47 35.46
N LYS A 556 -29.31 30.53 36.25
CA LYS A 556 -29.77 30.21 37.61
C LYS A 556 -28.88 30.84 38.69
N ASN A 557 -28.02 31.78 38.31
CA ASN A 557 -27.01 32.42 39.15
C ASN A 557 -25.97 31.45 39.73
N ILE A 558 -25.63 30.38 39.01
CA ILE A 558 -24.63 29.41 39.41
C ILE A 558 -23.43 29.49 38.46
N ILE A 559 -22.24 29.71 39.00
CA ILE A 559 -20.98 29.43 38.30
C ILE A 559 -20.66 27.96 38.55
N PRO A 560 -20.70 27.08 37.53
CA PRO A 560 -20.37 25.67 37.73
C PRO A 560 -18.87 25.48 37.94
N ALA A 561 -18.50 24.41 38.64
CA ALA A 561 -17.12 24.09 38.99
C ALA A 561 -16.16 24.10 37.79
N ILE A 562 -16.60 23.63 36.61
CA ILE A 562 -15.80 23.58 35.38
C ILE A 562 -15.24 24.94 34.96
N VAL A 563 -15.94 26.05 35.23
CA VAL A 563 -15.42 27.40 34.96
C VAL A 563 -14.19 27.68 35.82
N PHE A 564 -14.24 27.29 37.09
CA PHE A 564 -13.12 27.45 38.01
C PHE A 564 -11.99 26.48 37.68
N GLU A 565 -12.30 25.25 37.25
CA GLU A 565 -11.30 24.28 36.78
C GLU A 565 -10.50 24.82 35.59
N ASN A 566 -11.17 25.48 34.64
CA ASN A 566 -10.52 26.05 33.46
C ASN A 566 -9.53 27.18 33.80
N ILE A 567 -9.77 27.96 34.85
CA ILE A 567 -8.90 29.09 35.22
C ILE A 567 -7.97 28.78 36.42
N PHE A 568 -8.05 27.59 37.02
CA PHE A 568 -7.38 27.31 38.29
C PHE A 568 -5.86 27.42 38.21
N GLY A 569 -5.29 28.31 39.02
CA GLY A 569 -3.85 28.57 39.05
C GLY A 569 -3.33 29.51 37.96
N GLU A 570 -4.20 29.92 37.03
CA GLU A 570 -3.87 30.85 35.95
C GLU A 570 -4.21 32.29 36.37
N ASP A 571 -3.45 33.28 35.88
CA ASP A 571 -3.72 34.71 36.10
C ASP A 571 -4.82 35.21 35.14
N ILE A 572 -6.00 34.62 35.29
CA ILE A 572 -7.20 34.88 34.49
C ILE A 572 -8.32 35.32 35.44
N ASP A 573 -8.94 36.45 35.13
CA ASP A 573 -10.12 36.95 35.84
C ASP A 573 -11.41 36.45 35.17
N TYR A 574 -12.27 35.76 35.91
CA TYR A 574 -13.63 35.43 35.50
C TYR A 574 -14.63 36.31 36.25
N MET A 575 -15.57 36.93 35.51
CA MET A 575 -16.50 37.92 36.04
C MET A 575 -17.95 37.54 35.70
N VAL A 576 -18.84 37.75 36.67
CA VAL A 576 -20.29 37.60 36.49
C VAL A 576 -21.04 38.83 36.97
N ASP A 577 -22.15 39.09 36.30
CA ASP A 577 -23.09 40.17 36.64
C ASP A 577 -24.36 39.62 37.28
N GLY A 578 -24.87 40.35 38.26
CA GLY A 578 -26.14 40.07 38.93
C GLY A 578 -26.92 41.34 39.25
N MET A 579 -28.18 41.15 39.67
CA MET A 579 -29.08 42.24 40.07
C MET A 579 -29.52 42.02 41.51
N LEU A 580 -29.45 43.07 42.33
CA LEU A 580 -29.93 43.09 43.70
C LEU A 580 -31.45 43.34 43.79
N ASP A 581 -31.94 44.19 42.88
CA ASP A 581 -33.35 44.52 42.65
C ASP A 581 -33.48 45.05 41.20
N SER A 582 -34.63 45.56 40.76
CA SER A 582 -34.83 45.99 39.36
C SER A 582 -33.84 47.05 38.86
N ASP A 583 -33.31 47.87 39.76
CA ASP A 583 -32.53 49.08 39.43
C ASP A 583 -31.09 49.07 39.95
N LEU A 584 -30.68 48.01 40.67
CA LEU A 584 -29.36 47.93 41.33
C LEU A 584 -28.61 46.69 40.87
N SER A 585 -27.45 46.90 40.27
CA SER A 585 -26.58 45.84 39.75
C SER A 585 -25.36 45.58 40.62
N TYR A 586 -24.78 44.40 40.46
CA TYR A 586 -23.51 44.04 41.06
C TYR A 586 -22.67 43.15 40.14
N HIS A 587 -21.36 43.16 40.43
CA HIS A 587 -20.36 42.39 39.73
C HIS A 587 -19.51 41.61 40.72
N ILE A 588 -19.23 40.34 40.41
CA ILE A 588 -18.30 39.50 41.17
C ILE A 588 -17.21 39.03 40.21
N SER A 589 -15.94 39.18 40.60
CA SER A 589 -14.82 38.56 39.89
C SER A 589 -13.99 37.64 40.78
N PHE A 590 -13.49 36.57 40.14
CA PHE A 590 -12.55 35.61 40.68
C PHE A 590 -11.28 35.63 39.83
N ASN A 591 -10.12 35.69 40.46
CA ASN A 591 -8.85 35.44 39.78
C ASN A 591 -8.45 33.97 39.99
N GLY A 592 -8.01 33.30 38.93
CA GLY A 592 -7.62 31.90 38.96
C GLY A 592 -6.53 31.56 39.98
N THR A 593 -5.60 32.49 40.28
CA THR A 593 -4.53 32.31 41.28
C THR A 593 -5.02 32.38 42.73
N ASP A 594 -6.21 32.96 42.98
CA ASP A 594 -6.82 33.11 44.30
C ASP A 594 -7.78 31.95 44.66
N LEU A 595 -8.04 31.04 43.70
CA LEU A 595 -8.90 29.87 43.90
C LEU A 595 -8.25 28.84 44.82
N LYS A 596 -9.06 28.26 45.72
CA LYS A 596 -8.63 27.29 46.74
C LYS A 596 -9.52 26.05 46.81
N ASN A 597 -10.82 26.20 46.55
CA ASN A 597 -11.79 25.12 46.68
C ASN A 597 -12.72 25.13 45.47
N ILE A 598 -12.47 24.22 44.52
CA ILE A 598 -13.25 24.12 43.29
C ILE A 598 -14.60 23.46 43.59
N GLN A 599 -15.68 24.20 43.35
CA GLN A 599 -17.06 23.75 43.49
C GLN A 599 -18.01 24.70 42.77
N ASP A 600 -19.24 24.27 42.56
CA ASP A 600 -20.31 25.15 42.11
C ASP A 600 -20.50 26.31 43.11
N PHE A 601 -20.72 27.51 42.56
CA PHE A 601 -20.88 28.73 43.32
C PHE A 601 -22.14 29.48 42.91
N ASN A 602 -23.10 29.57 43.84
CA ASN A 602 -24.28 30.40 43.65
C ASN A 602 -23.93 31.86 43.99
N TYR A 603 -23.83 32.69 42.97
CA TYR A 603 -23.43 34.09 43.10
C TYR A 603 -24.63 35.02 43.33
N GLY A 604 -25.84 34.48 43.50
CA GLY A 604 -27.05 35.24 43.81
C GLY A 604 -26.93 36.02 45.13
N ILE A 605 -27.37 37.28 45.10
CA ILE A 605 -27.42 38.15 46.28
C ILE A 605 -28.78 38.83 46.32
N ASN A 606 -29.45 38.75 47.47
CA ASN A 606 -30.73 39.41 47.69
C ASN A 606 -30.54 40.71 48.50
N HIS A 607 -31.26 41.77 48.11
CA HIS A 607 -31.33 43.02 48.87
C HIS A 607 -32.34 42.96 50.05
N ASP A 608 -32.62 41.75 50.53
CA ASP A 608 -33.41 41.49 51.72
C ASP A 608 -33.01 40.12 52.30
N SER A 609 -33.31 39.89 53.57
CA SER A 609 -33.02 38.65 54.29
C SER A 609 -34.09 38.38 55.33
N LYS A 610 -34.23 37.12 55.76
CA LYS A 610 -35.02 36.78 56.95
C LYS A 610 -34.57 37.52 58.22
N TYR A 611 -33.33 38.01 58.25
CA TYR A 611 -32.77 38.79 59.37
C TYR A 611 -32.93 40.31 59.22
N SER A 612 -33.55 40.78 58.13
CA SER A 612 -33.64 42.21 57.85
C SER A 612 -34.32 43.02 58.94
N GLN A 613 -35.35 42.48 59.60
CA GLN A 613 -36.02 43.20 60.68
C GLN A 613 -35.09 43.37 61.89
N ILE A 614 -34.28 42.36 62.22
CA ILE A 614 -33.29 42.41 63.30
C ILE A 614 -32.24 43.49 62.98
N ILE A 615 -31.73 43.49 61.75
CA ILE A 615 -30.74 44.47 61.28
C ILE A 615 -31.33 45.89 61.27
N LYS A 616 -32.54 46.07 60.75
CA LYS A 616 -33.22 47.38 60.66
C LYS A 616 -33.62 47.95 62.02
N ASN A 617 -33.86 47.12 63.03
CA ASN A 617 -34.12 47.59 64.40
C ASN A 617 -32.93 48.32 65.03
N VAL A 618 -31.71 47.93 64.66
CA VAL A 618 -30.46 48.53 65.19
C VAL A 618 -29.82 49.51 64.21
N SER A 619 -30.14 49.39 62.92
CA SER A 619 -29.69 50.27 61.85
C SER A 619 -30.80 50.45 60.81
N PRO A 620 -31.72 51.42 60.99
CA PRO A 620 -32.89 51.59 60.12
C PRO A 620 -32.58 51.77 58.63
N ASN A 621 -31.45 52.41 58.31
CA ASN A 621 -31.02 52.70 56.94
C ASN A 621 -29.94 51.72 56.42
N ALA A 622 -29.83 50.53 57.02
CA ALA A 622 -28.85 49.53 56.58
C ALA A 622 -29.13 49.08 55.13
N PHE A 623 -28.10 49.06 54.31
CA PHE A 623 -28.13 48.45 52.98
C PHE A 623 -27.72 46.98 53.08
N ILE A 624 -28.65 46.06 52.83
CA ILE A 624 -28.52 44.63 53.19
C ILE A 624 -28.12 43.81 51.98
N LEU A 625 -27.14 42.92 52.13
CA LEU A 625 -26.64 42.04 51.08
C LEU A 625 -26.65 40.60 51.58
N ASP A 626 -27.69 39.85 51.21
CA ASP A 626 -27.83 38.45 51.60
C ASP A 626 -27.32 37.52 50.50
N PHE A 627 -26.07 37.07 50.63
CA PHE A 627 -25.49 36.10 49.69
C PHE A 627 -26.22 34.76 49.82
N GLU A 628 -26.69 34.19 48.70
CA GLU A 628 -27.35 32.89 48.72
C GLU A 628 -26.38 31.76 49.09
N PHE A 629 -25.14 31.85 48.62
CA PHE A 629 -24.08 30.95 49.04
C PHE A 629 -23.58 31.32 50.44
N LYS A 630 -23.55 30.34 51.35
CA LYS A 630 -23.10 30.51 52.75
C LYS A 630 -21.78 29.78 53.01
N GLY A 631 -20.88 30.41 53.75
CA GLY A 631 -19.57 29.84 54.10
C GLY A 631 -18.46 30.19 53.10
N ASN A 632 -17.37 29.43 53.10
CA ASN A 632 -16.15 29.75 52.34
C ASN A 632 -16.38 29.76 50.82
N PHE A 633 -16.03 30.86 50.17
CA PHE A 633 -16.07 30.98 48.72
C PHE A 633 -14.99 30.11 48.04
N PRO A 634 -15.15 29.78 46.74
CA PRO A 634 -14.14 29.06 45.97
C PRO A 634 -12.75 29.71 45.98
N GLY A 635 -12.72 31.03 46.09
CA GLY A 635 -11.52 31.86 46.22
C GLY A 635 -11.89 33.25 46.72
N LYS A 636 -10.89 34.12 46.80
CA LYS A 636 -11.10 35.53 47.15
C LYS A 636 -11.91 36.21 46.04
N ILE A 637 -13.04 36.82 46.37
CA ILE A 637 -13.86 37.56 45.39
C ILE A 637 -13.59 39.05 45.46
N ASN A 638 -13.57 39.71 44.30
CA ASN A 638 -13.76 41.16 44.21
C ASN A 638 -15.23 41.43 43.90
N PHE A 639 -15.90 42.15 44.78
CA PHE A 639 -17.32 42.45 44.70
C PHE A 639 -17.53 43.96 44.56
N GLU A 640 -18.28 44.35 43.56
CA GLU A 640 -18.69 45.72 43.29
C GLU A 640 -20.21 45.78 43.17
N THR A 641 -20.85 46.70 43.86
CA THR A 641 -22.31 46.83 43.84
C THR A 641 -22.76 48.27 43.84
N GLU A 642 -23.87 48.52 43.15
CA GLU A 642 -24.65 49.75 43.30
C GLU A 642 -25.41 49.74 44.63
N THR A 643 -25.64 50.93 45.18
CA THR A 643 -26.29 51.13 46.45
C THR A 643 -27.13 52.41 46.47
N THR A 644 -28.15 52.46 47.32
CA THR A 644 -28.97 53.65 47.57
C THR A 644 -28.37 54.59 48.61
N LEU A 645 -27.21 54.24 49.19
CA LEU A 645 -26.53 55.07 50.18
C LEU A 645 -25.89 56.30 49.51
N THR A 646 -25.85 57.42 50.23
CA THR A 646 -25.14 58.63 49.77
C THR A 646 -23.63 58.45 49.90
N ASP A 647 -22.87 59.15 49.08
CA ASP A 647 -21.41 59.12 49.12
C ASP A 647 -20.84 59.39 50.52
N GLY A 648 -19.90 58.56 50.96
CA GLY A 648 -19.35 58.62 52.31
C GLY A 648 -18.68 57.34 52.78
N GLN A 649 -18.21 57.37 54.03
CA GLN A 649 -17.51 56.27 54.69
C GLN A 649 -18.46 55.52 55.63
N TYR A 650 -18.56 54.20 55.46
CA TYR A 650 -19.49 53.33 56.18
C TYR A 650 -18.77 52.10 56.75
N GLY A 651 -19.40 51.45 57.73
CA GLY A 651 -18.97 50.13 58.18
C GLY A 651 -19.68 49.03 57.41
N LEU A 652 -18.92 48.02 56.99
CA LEU A 652 -19.45 46.73 56.55
C LEU A 652 -19.51 45.78 57.75
N TYR A 653 -20.68 45.22 57.97
CA TYR A 653 -20.95 44.28 59.06
C TYR A 653 -21.61 43.02 58.51
N TYR A 654 -21.61 41.94 59.29
CA TYR A 654 -22.46 40.78 59.02
C TYR A 654 -23.20 40.33 60.28
N TYR A 655 -24.34 39.68 60.07
CA TYR A 655 -25.09 39.04 61.16
C TYR A 655 -24.63 37.59 61.34
N ASP A 656 -23.94 37.32 62.44
CA ASP A 656 -23.59 35.99 62.90
C ASP A 656 -24.81 35.35 63.55
N ASN A 657 -25.48 34.51 62.77
CA ASN A 657 -26.67 33.78 63.22
C ASN A 657 -26.35 32.75 64.32
N GLU A 658 -25.17 32.14 64.32
CA GLU A 658 -24.84 31.10 65.31
C GLU A 658 -24.71 31.70 66.71
N ASN A 659 -24.08 32.87 66.82
CA ASN A 659 -23.88 33.57 68.08
C ASN A 659 -24.88 34.71 68.31
N GLN A 660 -25.85 34.87 67.41
CA GLN A 660 -26.88 35.92 67.41
C GLN A 660 -26.30 37.33 67.67
N LYS A 661 -25.27 37.71 66.92
CA LYS A 661 -24.56 38.99 67.08
C LYS A 661 -24.20 39.61 65.74
N ILE A 662 -24.03 40.92 65.73
CA ILE A 662 -23.45 41.68 64.63
C ILE A 662 -21.94 41.77 64.84
N GLU A 663 -21.21 41.44 63.77
CA GLU A 663 -19.76 41.56 63.70
C GLU A 663 -19.34 42.60 62.66
N TYR A 664 -18.24 43.30 62.96
CA TYR A 664 -17.62 44.25 62.04
C TYR A 664 -16.62 43.56 61.14
N VAL A 665 -16.70 43.84 59.83
CA VAL A 665 -15.80 43.30 58.82
C VAL A 665 -14.68 44.30 58.52
N LYS A 666 -15.05 45.48 57.99
CA LYS A 666 -14.12 46.54 57.57
C LYS A 666 -14.88 47.85 57.27
N GLU A 667 -14.13 48.90 57.02
CA GLU A 667 -14.64 50.16 56.49
C GLU A 667 -14.80 50.03 54.97
N VAL A 668 -15.87 50.59 54.42
CA VAL A 668 -16.16 50.64 52.99
C VAL A 668 -16.57 52.05 52.58
N GLU A 669 -16.15 52.45 51.39
CA GLU A 669 -16.48 53.76 50.82
C GLU A 669 -17.59 53.61 49.78
N VAL A 670 -18.52 54.57 49.79
CA VAL A 670 -19.52 54.76 48.74
C VAL A 670 -19.12 55.99 47.93
N ILE A 671 -18.91 55.79 46.63
CA ILE A 671 -18.56 56.83 45.66
C ILE A 671 -19.52 56.72 44.48
N GLU A 672 -20.21 57.80 44.15
CA GLU A 672 -21.18 57.84 43.04
C GLU A 672 -22.22 56.71 43.12
N GLY A 673 -22.68 56.41 44.33
CA GLY A 673 -23.67 55.34 44.58
C GLY A 673 -23.14 53.91 44.37
N LYS A 674 -21.82 53.69 44.32
CA LYS A 674 -21.18 52.37 44.20
C LYS A 674 -20.22 52.10 45.35
N THR A 675 -20.05 50.83 45.68
CA THR A 675 -19.04 50.40 46.65
C THR A 675 -18.31 49.15 46.17
N LYS A 676 -17.03 49.05 46.53
CA LYS A 676 -16.15 47.92 46.15
C LYS A 676 -15.55 47.29 47.38
N MET A 677 -15.51 45.97 47.41
CA MET A 677 -14.99 45.21 48.54
C MET A 677 -14.50 43.83 48.13
N THR A 678 -13.46 43.36 48.81
CA THR A 678 -13.03 41.96 48.74
C THR A 678 -13.62 41.13 49.87
N LEU A 679 -14.11 39.93 49.57
CA LEU A 679 -14.72 38.97 50.51
C LEU A 679 -14.18 37.55 50.29
N MET A 680 -14.25 36.70 51.32
CA MET A 680 -13.83 35.29 51.25
C MET A 680 -14.91 34.31 51.73
N GLU A 681 -16.01 34.82 52.29
CA GLU A 681 -17.09 34.01 52.84
C GLU A 681 -18.44 34.66 52.55
N GLY A 682 -19.47 33.83 52.40
CA GLY A 682 -20.84 34.26 52.17
C GLY A 682 -21.63 34.35 53.46
N HIS A 683 -22.11 35.55 53.76
CA HIS A 683 -22.90 35.87 54.96
C HIS A 683 -24.09 36.76 54.59
N THR A 684 -24.93 37.09 55.58
CA THR A 684 -25.86 38.23 55.47
C THR A 684 -25.12 39.48 55.90
N TYR A 685 -24.61 40.22 54.92
CA TYR A 685 -23.89 41.47 55.14
C TYR A 685 -24.85 42.66 55.19
N PHE A 686 -24.41 43.74 55.82
CA PHE A 686 -25.06 45.04 55.66
C PHE A 686 -24.08 46.19 55.82
N ILE A 687 -24.34 47.28 55.09
CA ILE A 687 -23.58 48.52 55.13
C ILE A 687 -24.38 49.54 55.93
N SER A 688 -23.73 50.16 56.91
CA SER A 688 -24.36 51.13 57.80
C SER A 688 -23.39 52.19 58.29
N GLU A 689 -23.93 53.30 58.80
CA GLU A 689 -23.16 54.23 59.63
C GLU A 689 -22.47 53.48 60.79
N LYS A 690 -21.44 54.10 61.37
CA LYS A 690 -20.63 53.45 62.38
C LYS A 690 -21.45 53.07 63.62
N LEU A 691 -21.51 51.77 63.92
CA LEU A 691 -22.27 51.21 65.03
C LEU A 691 -21.41 51.04 66.29
N ASP A 692 -22.01 51.27 67.46
CA ASP A 692 -21.47 50.77 68.72
C ASP A 692 -21.91 49.31 68.94
N LEU A 693 -21.02 48.38 68.58
CA LEU A 693 -21.28 46.94 68.62
C LEU A 693 -21.70 46.43 70.01
N ASN A 694 -21.24 47.05 71.11
CA ASN A 694 -21.64 46.62 72.45
C ASN A 694 -23.13 46.93 72.69
N THR A 695 -23.55 48.13 72.33
CA THR A 695 -24.94 48.58 72.47
C THR A 695 -25.87 47.78 71.56
N VAL A 696 -25.48 47.62 70.29
CA VAL A 696 -26.25 46.90 69.27
C VAL A 696 -26.41 45.41 69.61
N ASN A 697 -25.34 44.73 70.04
CA ASN A 697 -25.41 43.30 70.38
C ASN A 697 -26.18 43.03 71.68
N ASN A 698 -26.24 43.98 72.61
CA ASN A 698 -27.11 43.88 73.79
C ASN A 698 -28.59 44.05 73.43
N LEU A 699 -28.92 44.91 72.47
CA LEU A 699 -30.30 45.09 71.96
C LEU A 699 -30.81 43.82 71.27
N ILE A 700 -29.97 43.16 70.46
CA ILE A 700 -30.34 41.90 69.79
C ILE A 700 -30.63 40.79 70.81
N LYS A 701 -29.79 40.64 71.83
CA LYS A 701 -29.98 39.63 72.90
C LYS A 701 -31.22 39.85 73.77
N THR A 702 -31.74 41.08 73.85
CA THR A 702 -32.90 41.44 74.68
C THR A 702 -34.21 41.48 73.88
N GLY A 703 -34.15 41.61 72.55
CA GLY A 703 -35.31 41.71 71.65
C GLY A 703 -36.12 40.41 71.46
N ASP A 704 -35.51 39.23 71.63
CA ASP A 704 -36.19 37.92 71.54
C ASP A 704 -37.23 37.67 72.65
N GLN A 705 -37.32 38.54 73.68
CA GLN A 705 -38.35 38.44 74.72
C GLN A 705 -39.69 39.13 74.35
N VAL A 706 -39.81 39.82 73.21
CA VAL A 706 -41.00 40.60 72.86
C VAL A 706 -41.58 40.15 71.53
N THR A 707 -42.13 38.93 71.49
CA THR A 707 -43.06 38.51 70.42
C THR A 707 -44.13 37.53 70.90
N VAL A 708 -44.85 37.85 71.98
CA VAL A 708 -46.26 37.44 72.19
C VAL A 708 -46.98 38.52 73.00
N LEU A 709 -48.18 38.90 72.54
CA LEU A 709 -49.22 39.79 73.11
C LEU A 709 -49.20 41.29 72.75
N LEU A 710 -49.99 41.61 71.71
CA LEU A 710 -50.81 42.83 71.60
C LEU A 710 -51.90 42.88 72.72
N PRO A 711 -52.67 43.98 72.85
CA PRO A 711 -52.39 45.26 73.52
C PRO A 711 -53.16 45.36 74.87
N ILE A 712 -52.89 46.35 75.74
CA ILE A 712 -53.87 47.09 76.57
C ILE A 712 -53.15 48.13 77.46
N ALA A 713 -53.86 49.24 77.62
CA ALA A 713 -53.53 50.52 78.23
C ALA A 713 -53.05 50.53 79.69
N GLY A 714 -52.24 51.55 80.00
CA GLY A 714 -52.58 52.53 81.03
C GLY A 714 -52.00 52.35 82.44
N LEU A 715 -51.37 53.43 82.89
CA LEU A 715 -51.24 53.95 84.26
C LEU A 715 -49.95 53.74 85.07
N LEU A 716 -49.54 54.89 85.64
CA LEU A 716 -48.75 55.16 86.86
C LEU A 716 -47.23 55.12 86.72
N MET A 717 -46.56 56.22 86.36
CA MET A 717 -46.26 57.41 87.21
C MET A 717 -45.82 57.09 88.65
N GLY A 718 -44.53 57.32 88.94
CA GLY A 718 -44.15 58.07 90.15
C GLY A 718 -42.94 57.61 90.96
N ILE A 719 -41.86 58.38 90.84
CA ILE A 719 -41.07 58.98 91.95
C ILE A 719 -39.75 58.30 92.41
N MET A 720 -38.71 59.17 92.42
CA MET A 720 -37.43 59.21 93.16
C MET A 720 -36.32 58.22 92.73
N GLY A 721 -35.10 58.61 92.33
CA GLY A 721 -34.34 59.85 92.55
C GLY A 721 -33.44 59.75 93.79
N ILE A 722 -32.11 59.63 93.59
CA ILE A 722 -30.95 60.09 94.42
C ILE A 722 -29.73 59.24 94.02
N TYR A 723 -28.78 59.75 93.22
CA TYR A 723 -27.60 60.57 93.57
C TYR A 723 -26.32 59.74 93.86
N PHE A 724 -25.46 59.66 92.84
CA PHE A 724 -24.04 60.07 92.83
C PHE A 724 -22.96 59.46 93.76
N ILE A 725 -21.79 59.30 93.12
CA ILE A 725 -20.40 59.58 93.58
C ILE A 725 -19.55 58.40 94.10
N LYS A 726 -18.58 58.08 93.22
CA LYS A 726 -17.14 57.86 93.42
C LYS A 726 -16.65 56.74 94.37
N LYS A 727 -16.02 55.77 93.67
CA LYS A 727 -14.56 55.63 93.51
C LYS A 727 -13.81 54.86 94.60
N LYS A 728 -13.19 53.77 94.12
CA LYS A 728 -11.93 53.14 94.57
C LYS A 728 -12.01 52.44 95.94
N THR A 729 -11.44 51.27 96.18
CA THR A 729 -10.26 50.64 95.55
C THR A 729 -10.25 49.16 95.94
N ASN A 730 -9.76 48.33 95.02
CA ASN A 730 -8.86 47.19 95.22
C ASN A 730 -8.96 46.27 96.45
N LYS A 731 -8.94 44.99 96.07
CA LYS A 731 -8.06 43.89 96.50
C LYS A 731 -8.62 42.91 97.54
N THR A 732 -8.55 41.64 97.10
CA THR A 732 -8.34 40.39 97.85
C THR A 732 -9.45 40.03 98.83
N MET A 733 -10.07 38.85 98.74
CA MET A 733 -9.52 37.53 98.44
C MET A 733 -10.55 36.69 97.69
#